data_AF-A0AAW1XUM3-F1
#
_entry.id   AF-A0AAW1XUM3-F1
#
_cell.length_a   1.000
_cell.length_b   1.000
_cell.length_c   1.000
_cell.angle_alpha   90.00
_cell.angle_beta   90.00
_cell.angle_gamma   90.00
#
_symmetry.space_group_name_H-M   'P 1'
#
loop_
_entity.id
_entity.type
_entity.pdbx_description
1 polymer ?
#
loop_
_entity_poly.entity_id
_entity_poly.type
_entity_poly.pdbx_seq_one_letter_code
_entity_poly.pdbx_strand_id
1 'polypeptide(L)'
;MARFSLILSKTTSLKVDWSLVKVEIIDEEYCLDESGHHIYRDEKPLIHTDGTGFISEDLALLCPKIEVKEKCMGNEHIQRLVDPDELEDNDMGKKRPGFRTEEPPLLTQCRLFHNGSASKGTLLVNKHFWWSFPPKTIQIRPSMLKVKTDPTISINQTVNSLEIVGTSTPPRNTHLSRILIALLVHGGVPEEFFMQILNKALEDAHGVFCKTRAALKVAEKYGEIDDNFLGKLMISFGIPLEESYLRYRLSVLMKEENNSLRKGRLYIPDSFNLMGTADPTGTLEKDEVCVILKDGQLSGMVLVYRYPGLHFGDIHVLKATYVKELESVVGNAKYGIFFSCKGPRSIADEMGGGDFDGDLYWVSRNPQLLELYKPSEPWIEASISTQKIASTRPTEHSAEDLEDVLFRSFLTTRFEPSFAMGEAADNWLAWMDWFLTLGDGKIEEKNDVKKKILQLVDLYYAALDAPKKGVKVVVPKEFKVSCFPHYMGKNNSYPSTSILGSIYNRVNEHQTEDRSLKEVEKLPIFDIKEVPGTCLDKWEELHRHYRSEMASALQDDDKESKNQSAEVVIRKYKKILYEADDFEDSRRPTDEIFNEAHAIYHVCYDHARRVGSVKSCSFAWKVAGKALCHLHAKNKNERCFTMVSSVLNEIL
;
A
#
# COMPACT_ATOMS: atom_id res chain seq x y z
N MET A 1 -3.27 -25.79 7.24
CA MET A 1 -4.03 -24.66 6.62
C MET A 1 -3.18 -23.44 6.27
N ALA A 2 -2.48 -22.78 7.19
CA ALA A 2 -1.80 -21.50 6.91
C ALA A 2 -0.86 -21.50 5.67
N ARG A 3 -0.23 -22.65 5.36
CA ARG A 3 0.67 -22.80 4.20
C ARG A 3 -0.04 -22.87 2.83
N PHE A 4 -1.35 -23.11 2.76
CA PHE A 4 -2.10 -23.05 1.49
C PHE A 4 -2.08 -21.66 0.85
N SER A 5 -1.87 -20.60 1.66
CA SER A 5 -1.66 -19.24 1.15
C SER A 5 -0.52 -19.12 0.14
N LEU A 6 0.46 -20.04 0.16
CA LEU A 6 1.58 -20.04 -0.79
C LEU A 6 1.12 -20.27 -2.23
N ILE A 7 0.20 -21.21 -2.45
CA ILE A 7 -0.32 -21.56 -3.79
C ILE A 7 -1.48 -20.67 -4.23
N LEU A 8 -2.14 -19.99 -3.29
CA LEU A 8 -3.22 -19.02 -3.56
C LEU A 8 -2.69 -17.58 -3.73
N SER A 9 -1.36 -17.39 -3.61
CA SER A 9 -0.74 -16.08 -3.71
C SER A 9 -0.89 -15.53 -5.14
N LYS A 10 -1.33 -14.28 -5.28
CA LYS A 10 -1.39 -13.59 -6.57
C LYS A 10 0.03 -13.33 -7.07
N THR A 11 0.53 -14.17 -7.96
CA THR A 11 1.92 -14.14 -8.42
C THR A 11 2.04 -13.94 -9.94
N THR A 12 3.26 -13.71 -10.40
CA THR A 12 3.65 -13.80 -11.82
C THR A 12 4.71 -14.88 -11.94
N SER A 13 4.40 -15.97 -12.63
CA SER A 13 5.36 -17.05 -12.85
C SER A 13 6.49 -16.59 -13.79
N LEU A 14 7.73 -16.78 -13.35
CA LEU A 14 8.92 -16.49 -14.15
C LEU A 14 9.15 -17.61 -15.16
N LYS A 15 9.21 -17.26 -16.45
CA LYS A 15 9.45 -18.23 -17.52
C LYS A 15 10.94 -18.54 -17.62
N VAL A 16 11.35 -19.68 -17.07
CA VAL A 16 12.73 -20.17 -17.08
C VAL A 16 12.78 -21.65 -17.44
N ASP A 17 13.90 -22.07 -18.02
CA ASP A 17 14.18 -23.49 -18.24
C ASP A 17 14.73 -24.11 -16.94
N TRP A 18 13.87 -24.82 -16.24
CA TRP A 18 14.20 -25.46 -14.96
C TRP A 18 15.24 -26.56 -15.05
N SER A 19 15.53 -27.09 -16.25
CA SER A 19 16.64 -28.04 -16.42
C SER A 19 18.02 -27.38 -16.25
N LEU A 20 18.08 -26.06 -16.39
CA LEU A 20 19.31 -25.26 -16.26
C LEU A 20 19.39 -24.50 -14.93
N VAL A 21 18.29 -24.39 -14.17
CA VAL A 21 18.26 -23.64 -12.91
C VAL A 21 18.80 -24.50 -11.78
N LYS A 22 19.81 -23.98 -11.09
CA LYS A 22 20.37 -24.58 -9.89
C LYS A 22 19.76 -23.94 -8.65
N VAL A 23 19.12 -24.73 -7.80
CA VAL A 23 18.64 -24.28 -6.48
C VAL A 23 19.54 -24.87 -5.41
N GLU A 24 20.12 -24.01 -4.58
CA GLU A 24 21.02 -24.37 -3.50
C GLU A 24 20.45 -23.92 -2.16
N ILE A 25 20.67 -24.72 -1.12
CA ILE A 25 20.38 -24.32 0.26
C ILE A 25 21.70 -23.90 0.89
N ILE A 26 21.77 -22.66 1.37
CA ILE A 26 22.91 -22.11 2.12
C ILE A 26 22.54 -21.98 3.61
N ASP A 27 23.54 -21.90 4.47
CA ASP A 27 23.35 -21.82 5.92
C ASP A 27 22.63 -20.54 6.35
N GLU A 28 22.24 -20.43 7.62
CA GLU A 28 21.78 -19.16 8.22
C GLU A 28 22.97 -18.39 8.80
N GLU A 29 22.87 -17.06 8.84
CA GLU A 29 23.75 -16.27 9.70
C GLU A 29 23.15 -16.24 11.11
N TYR A 30 23.81 -16.86 12.08
CA TYR A 30 23.30 -16.97 13.45
C TYR A 30 23.66 -15.76 14.31
N CYS A 31 22.76 -15.39 15.21
CA CYS A 31 23.07 -14.41 16.25
C CYS A 31 24.01 -15.04 17.30
N LEU A 32 25.11 -14.37 17.59
CA LEU A 32 26.14 -14.84 18.50
C LEU A 32 26.24 -13.96 19.74
N ASP A 33 26.53 -14.58 20.90
CA ASP A 33 26.91 -13.86 22.11
C ASP A 33 28.37 -13.36 22.05
N GLU A 34 28.81 -12.62 23.08
CA GLU A 34 30.18 -12.09 23.16
C GLU A 34 31.27 -13.20 23.14
N SER A 35 30.90 -14.44 23.45
CA SER A 35 31.78 -15.61 23.45
C SER A 35 31.71 -16.41 22.15
N GLY A 36 30.90 -16.00 21.18
CA GLY A 36 30.71 -16.67 19.89
C GLY A 36 29.75 -17.85 19.90
N HIS A 37 28.93 -18.02 20.95
CA HIS A 37 27.91 -19.07 20.99
C HIS A 37 26.57 -18.60 20.43
N HIS A 38 25.81 -19.53 19.86
CA HIS A 38 24.47 -19.25 19.33
C HIS A 38 23.53 -18.80 20.45
N ILE A 39 22.79 -17.73 20.20
CA ILE A 39 21.73 -17.25 21.09
C ILE A 39 20.42 -17.96 20.74
N TYR A 40 19.70 -18.46 21.74
CA TYR A 40 18.45 -19.19 21.57
C TYR A 40 17.25 -18.45 22.17
N ARG A 41 16.09 -18.56 21.50
CA ARG A 41 14.77 -18.19 22.01
C ARG A 41 13.81 -19.34 21.71
N ASP A 42 13.06 -19.82 22.71
CA ASP A 42 12.16 -20.97 22.57
C ASP A 42 12.80 -22.19 21.89
N GLU A 43 14.01 -22.55 22.32
CA GLU A 43 14.82 -23.66 21.79
C GLU A 43 15.24 -23.50 20.31
N LYS A 44 15.00 -22.34 19.69
CA LYS A 44 15.43 -22.03 18.32
C LYS A 44 16.57 -21.01 18.34
N PRO A 45 17.62 -21.22 17.54
CA PRO A 45 18.68 -20.23 17.41
C PRO A 45 18.12 -18.97 16.72
N LEU A 46 18.50 -17.80 17.22
CA LEU A 46 18.21 -16.52 16.56
C LEU A 46 19.11 -16.38 15.33
N ILE A 47 18.57 -15.75 14.28
CA ILE A 47 19.25 -15.58 12.99
C ILE A 47 19.13 -14.15 12.50
N HIS A 48 20.14 -13.73 11.73
CA HIS A 48 20.20 -12.44 11.05
C HIS A 48 19.60 -12.49 9.64
N THR A 49 19.33 -13.67 9.09
CA THR A 49 18.96 -13.84 7.67
C THR A 49 17.56 -14.39 7.44
N ASP A 50 16.65 -14.26 8.41
CA ASP A 50 15.30 -14.83 8.32
C ASP A 50 14.56 -14.36 7.05
N GLY A 51 14.28 -15.30 6.14
CA GLY A 51 13.44 -15.04 4.98
C GLY A 51 14.14 -14.45 3.75
N THR A 52 15.48 -14.34 3.72
CA THR A 52 16.21 -13.80 2.56
C THR A 52 17.27 -14.74 1.99
N GLY A 53 17.43 -14.71 0.66
CA GLY A 53 18.39 -15.53 -0.10
C GLY A 53 18.95 -14.77 -1.30
N PHE A 54 19.53 -15.48 -2.27
CA PHE A 54 20.17 -14.86 -3.44
C PHE A 54 19.61 -15.37 -4.77
N ILE A 55 19.66 -14.52 -5.79
CA ILE A 55 19.33 -14.86 -7.18
C ILE A 55 20.40 -14.30 -8.11
N SER A 56 20.77 -15.07 -9.14
CA SER A 56 21.76 -14.62 -10.12
C SER A 56 21.20 -13.47 -10.95
N GLU A 57 22.08 -12.55 -11.37
CA GLU A 57 21.72 -11.41 -12.20
C GLU A 57 20.90 -11.81 -13.45
N ASP A 58 21.30 -12.88 -14.13
CA ASP A 58 20.67 -13.34 -15.36
C ASP A 58 19.23 -13.87 -15.17
N LEU A 59 18.89 -14.33 -13.96
CA LEU A 59 17.51 -14.67 -13.59
C LEU A 59 16.75 -13.44 -13.09
N ALA A 60 17.40 -12.58 -12.29
CA ALA A 60 16.80 -11.35 -11.78
C ALA A 60 16.36 -10.40 -12.91
N LEU A 61 17.13 -10.33 -14.01
CA LEU A 61 16.79 -9.56 -15.21
C LEU A 61 15.50 -10.02 -15.91
N LEU A 62 15.05 -11.24 -15.65
CA LEU A 62 13.79 -11.76 -16.20
C LEU A 62 12.57 -11.33 -15.37
N CYS A 63 12.77 -10.82 -14.15
CA CYS A 63 11.69 -10.43 -13.27
C CYS A 63 10.86 -9.29 -13.89
N PRO A 64 9.52 -9.36 -13.81
CA PRO A 64 8.67 -8.30 -14.33
C PRO A 64 8.84 -7.03 -13.49
N LYS A 65 8.74 -5.86 -14.13
CA LYS A 65 8.49 -4.62 -13.40
C LYS A 65 7.08 -4.66 -12.84
N ILE A 66 6.95 -4.85 -11.54
CA ILE A 66 5.67 -4.77 -10.85
C ILE A 66 5.58 -3.35 -10.29
N GLU A 67 4.81 -2.48 -10.95
CA GLU A 67 4.45 -1.19 -10.36
C GLU A 67 3.60 -1.48 -9.12
N VAL A 68 4.08 -1.05 -7.95
CA VAL A 68 3.33 -1.15 -6.69
C VAL A 68 2.06 -0.32 -6.86
N LYS A 69 0.90 -0.97 -7.04
CA LYS A 69 -0.39 -0.26 -6.97
C LYS A 69 -0.50 0.37 -5.58
N GLU A 70 -0.90 1.63 -5.54
CA GLU A 70 -1.43 2.24 -4.32
C GLU A 70 -2.77 1.56 -4.03
N LYS A 71 -2.75 0.36 -3.46
CA LYS A 71 -3.77 0.10 -2.46
C LYS A 71 -3.38 1.03 -1.32
N CYS A 72 -4.19 2.05 -1.04
CA CYS A 72 -4.30 2.61 0.30
C CYS A 72 -4.06 1.45 1.26
N MET A 73 -2.97 1.44 2.04
CA MET A 73 -2.53 0.28 2.81
C MET A 73 -3.71 -0.39 3.53
N GLY A 74 -4.31 -1.36 2.86
CA GLY A 74 -5.06 -2.45 3.42
C GLY A 74 -4.01 -3.50 3.56
N ASN A 75 -3.45 -3.60 4.77
CA ASN A 75 -2.60 -4.71 5.16
C ASN A 75 -3.36 -5.99 4.75
N GLU A 76 -2.92 -6.64 3.67
CA GLU A 76 -3.39 -7.98 3.30
C GLU A 76 -2.82 -8.97 4.32
N HIS A 77 -3.35 -8.88 5.54
CA HIS A 77 -3.37 -9.81 6.67
C HIS A 77 -4.13 -9.23 7.89
N ILE A 78 -4.63 -7.97 7.84
CA ILE A 78 -5.66 -7.49 8.76
C ILE A 78 -7.02 -7.67 8.07
N GLN A 79 -7.54 -8.90 8.07
CA GLN A 79 -8.98 -9.04 7.92
C GLN A 79 -9.65 -8.44 9.16
N ARG A 80 -10.47 -7.41 8.91
CA ARG A 80 -11.51 -6.85 9.80
C ARG A 80 -11.05 -5.86 10.86
N LEU A 81 -10.59 -4.69 10.40
CA LEU A 81 -11.13 -3.43 10.94
C LEU A 81 -12.27 -3.02 10.00
N VAL A 82 -13.51 -3.25 10.42
CA VAL A 82 -14.69 -2.82 9.65
C VAL A 82 -15.02 -1.38 10.03
N ASP A 83 -14.95 -0.51 9.02
CA ASP A 83 -16.01 0.45 8.72
C ASP A 83 -16.76 -0.17 7.51
N PRO A 84 -18.10 -0.35 7.55
CA PRO A 84 -18.81 -1.14 6.55
C PRO A 84 -19.10 -0.31 5.30
N ASP A 85 -18.12 -0.17 4.40
CA ASP A 85 -18.39 0.22 2.99
C ASP A 85 -17.26 -0.04 1.97
N GLU A 86 -16.27 -0.87 2.29
CA GLU A 86 -15.21 -1.27 1.35
C GLU A 86 -14.91 -2.76 1.49
N LEU A 87 -15.71 -3.58 0.84
CA LEU A 87 -15.38 -4.97 0.55
C LEU A 87 -15.10 -5.11 -0.95
N GLU A 88 -13.90 -5.63 -1.20
CA GLU A 88 -13.43 -6.37 -2.38
C GLU A 88 -13.45 -5.63 -3.73
N ASP A 89 -12.26 -5.15 -4.15
CA ASP A 89 -11.90 -4.95 -5.56
C ASP A 89 -11.11 -6.18 -6.06
N ASN A 90 -11.77 -7.08 -6.77
CA ASN A 90 -11.31 -7.77 -7.98
C ASN A 90 -11.47 -6.89 -9.24
N ASP A 91 -10.38 -6.27 -9.73
CA ASP A 91 -10.33 -6.06 -11.18
C ASP A 91 -8.97 -6.25 -11.87
N MET A 92 -9.14 -6.92 -13.00
CA MET A 92 -8.27 -7.27 -14.10
C MET A 92 -7.77 -6.03 -14.84
N GLY A 93 -6.78 -5.34 -14.27
CA GLY A 93 -5.93 -4.43 -15.04
C GLY A 93 -4.86 -5.23 -15.78
N LYS A 94 -4.96 -5.35 -17.10
CA LYS A 94 -3.93 -5.93 -18.00
C LYS A 94 -2.51 -5.55 -17.53
N LYS A 95 -1.73 -6.54 -17.06
CA LYS A 95 -0.28 -6.44 -16.90
C LYS A 95 0.31 -6.14 -18.28
N ARG A 96 0.43 -4.86 -18.65
CA ARG A 96 1.21 -4.49 -19.84
C ARG A 96 2.66 -4.88 -19.52
N PRO A 97 3.31 -5.72 -20.34
CA PRO A 97 4.72 -6.01 -20.15
C PRO A 97 5.48 -4.70 -20.39
N GLY A 98 5.88 -4.04 -19.31
CA GLY A 98 6.73 -2.87 -19.40
C GLY A 98 8.02 -3.23 -20.12
N PHE A 99 8.55 -2.29 -20.91
CA PHE A 99 9.87 -2.42 -21.51
C PHE A 99 10.91 -2.84 -20.45
N ARG A 100 11.63 -3.93 -20.75
CA ARG A 100 12.70 -4.50 -19.92
C ARG A 100 13.68 -3.38 -19.58
N THR A 101 13.92 -3.11 -18.29
CA THR A 101 15.08 -2.31 -17.88
C THR A 101 16.33 -3.12 -18.16
N GLU A 102 17.41 -2.43 -18.51
CA GLU A 102 18.75 -3.03 -18.58
C GLU A 102 19.27 -3.45 -17.20
N GLU A 103 18.65 -2.97 -16.11
CA GLU A 103 19.05 -3.25 -14.72
C GLU A 103 18.04 -4.18 -14.00
N PRO A 104 18.53 -5.18 -13.22
CA PRO A 104 17.69 -6.07 -12.43
C PRO A 104 17.14 -5.36 -11.18
N PRO A 105 15.99 -5.82 -10.62
CA PRO A 105 15.56 -5.39 -9.30
C PRO A 105 16.59 -5.82 -8.24
N LEU A 106 16.78 -5.00 -7.21
CA LEU A 106 17.65 -5.31 -6.07
C LEU A 106 17.13 -6.50 -5.27
N LEU A 107 15.85 -6.46 -4.91
CA LEU A 107 15.18 -7.51 -4.16
C LEU A 107 13.94 -7.99 -4.92
N THR A 108 13.72 -9.30 -4.89
CA THR A 108 12.56 -9.96 -5.48
C THR A 108 11.84 -10.78 -4.43
N GLN A 109 10.62 -10.40 -4.07
CA GLN A 109 9.78 -11.21 -3.19
C GLN A 109 9.13 -12.34 -3.99
N CYS A 110 9.35 -13.59 -3.57
CA CYS A 110 8.97 -14.74 -4.39
C CYS A 110 8.43 -15.92 -3.57
N ARG A 111 7.75 -16.81 -4.28
CA ARG A 111 7.34 -18.15 -3.84
C ARG A 111 8.11 -19.10 -4.76
N LEU A 112 8.89 -20.00 -4.19
CA LEU A 112 9.69 -20.96 -4.94
C LEU A 112 9.18 -22.36 -4.66
N PHE A 113 8.71 -23.04 -5.70
CA PHE A 113 8.36 -24.45 -5.67
C PHE A 113 9.48 -25.22 -6.38
N HIS A 114 10.13 -26.12 -5.65
CA HIS A 114 11.27 -26.86 -6.20
C HIS A 114 11.37 -28.25 -5.60
N ASN A 115 11.36 -29.29 -6.44
CA ASN A 115 11.50 -30.71 -6.07
C ASN A 115 10.60 -31.10 -4.88
N GLY A 116 9.32 -30.68 -4.94
CA GLY A 116 8.32 -30.99 -3.91
C GLY A 116 8.41 -30.17 -2.63
N SER A 117 9.33 -29.21 -2.54
CA SER A 117 9.40 -28.23 -1.45
C SER A 117 8.75 -26.90 -1.85
N ALA A 118 8.35 -26.10 -0.85
CA ALA A 118 7.87 -24.74 -1.05
C ALA A 118 8.58 -23.76 -0.12
N SER A 119 9.17 -22.71 -0.71
CA SER A 119 9.87 -21.64 -0.02
C SER A 119 9.20 -20.29 -0.24
N LYS A 120 9.27 -19.41 0.77
CA LYS A 120 8.79 -18.02 0.72
C LYS A 120 9.88 -17.12 1.27
N GLY A 121 10.15 -16.01 0.57
CA GLY A 121 11.04 -14.97 1.05
C GLY A 121 11.37 -13.92 0.01
N THR A 122 12.46 -13.19 0.26
CA THR A 122 13.08 -12.30 -0.73
C THR A 122 14.37 -12.92 -1.28
N LEU A 123 14.69 -12.58 -2.53
CA LEU A 123 15.95 -12.92 -3.18
C LEU A 123 16.68 -11.63 -3.55
N LEU A 124 17.87 -11.45 -3.01
CA LEU A 124 18.81 -10.39 -3.33
C LEU A 124 19.57 -10.74 -4.61
N VAL A 125 19.64 -9.80 -5.55
CA VAL A 125 20.47 -9.98 -6.74
C VAL A 125 21.95 -10.08 -6.34
N ASN A 126 22.62 -11.12 -6.82
CA ASN A 126 24.04 -11.33 -6.64
C ASN A 126 24.76 -11.32 -7.99
N LYS A 127 25.64 -10.34 -8.15
CA LYS A 127 26.47 -10.06 -9.33
C LYS A 127 27.93 -10.45 -9.14
N HIS A 128 28.28 -11.06 -8.00
CA HIS A 128 29.63 -11.59 -7.86
C HIS A 128 29.98 -12.48 -9.05
N PHE A 129 31.25 -12.46 -9.43
CA PHE A 129 31.72 -13.12 -10.63
C PHE A 129 31.21 -14.56 -10.75
N TRP A 130 30.91 -14.97 -11.98
CA TRP A 130 30.38 -16.28 -12.38
C TRP A 130 31.08 -17.51 -11.77
N TRP A 131 32.33 -17.40 -11.29
CA TRP A 131 33.01 -18.48 -10.57
C TRP A 131 32.60 -18.62 -9.10
N SER A 132 32.13 -17.54 -8.46
CA SER A 132 31.65 -17.52 -7.07
C SER A 132 30.13 -17.66 -6.99
N PHE A 133 29.39 -17.17 -8.00
CA PHE A 133 27.95 -17.36 -8.11
C PHE A 133 27.57 -17.69 -9.58
N PRO A 134 27.37 -18.97 -9.92
CA PRO A 134 27.11 -19.37 -11.30
C PRO A 134 25.81 -18.77 -11.85
N PRO A 135 25.73 -18.48 -13.17
CA PRO A 135 24.46 -18.13 -13.82
C PRO A 135 23.37 -19.17 -13.55
N LYS A 136 22.10 -18.76 -13.63
CA LYS A 136 20.93 -19.62 -13.37
C LYS A 136 20.87 -20.20 -11.95
N THR A 137 21.47 -19.53 -10.97
CA THR A 137 21.49 -20.00 -9.57
C THR A 137 20.51 -19.23 -8.69
N ILE A 138 19.81 -19.96 -7.82
CA ILE A 138 19.00 -19.43 -6.73
C ILE A 138 19.51 -20.07 -5.44
N GLN A 139 19.85 -19.25 -4.45
CA GLN A 139 20.21 -19.71 -3.11
C GLN A 139 19.09 -19.36 -2.13
N ILE A 140 18.62 -20.35 -1.39
CA ILE A 140 17.63 -20.18 -0.32
C ILE A 140 18.22 -20.60 1.02
N ARG A 141 17.64 -20.08 2.11
CA ARG A 141 18.02 -20.44 3.48
C ARG A 141 16.96 -21.30 4.16
N PRO A 142 17.30 -22.10 5.19
CA PRO A 142 16.35 -22.93 5.93
C PRO A 142 15.08 -22.20 6.41
N SER A 143 15.20 -20.95 6.85
CA SER A 143 14.10 -20.09 7.29
C SER A 143 13.08 -19.83 6.18
N MET A 144 13.50 -19.81 4.91
CA MET A 144 12.62 -19.61 3.76
C MET A 144 11.77 -20.85 3.47
N LEU A 145 12.23 -22.05 3.87
CA LEU A 145 11.58 -23.33 3.56
C LEU A 145 10.33 -23.54 4.44
N LYS A 146 9.14 -23.33 3.87
CA LYS A 146 7.87 -23.39 4.61
C LYS A 146 7.18 -24.76 4.51
N VAL A 147 7.49 -25.53 3.47
CA VAL A 147 7.07 -26.93 3.26
C VAL A 147 8.28 -27.73 2.76
N LYS A 148 8.58 -28.86 3.41
CA LYS A 148 9.67 -29.76 3.04
C LYS A 148 9.17 -30.84 2.08
N THR A 149 10.07 -31.35 1.25
CA THR A 149 9.80 -32.49 0.36
C THR A 149 9.38 -33.70 1.20
N ASP A 150 8.28 -34.34 0.80
CA ASP A 150 7.85 -35.61 1.37
C ASP A 150 8.68 -36.75 0.77
N PRO A 151 9.44 -37.52 1.57
CA PRO A 151 10.28 -38.60 1.05
C PRO A 151 9.48 -39.77 0.44
N THR A 152 8.17 -39.85 0.68
CA THR A 152 7.30 -40.92 0.18
C THR A 152 6.74 -40.64 -1.22
N ILE A 153 6.77 -39.38 -1.67
CA ILE A 153 6.21 -38.95 -2.96
C ILE A 153 7.34 -38.89 -4.01
N SER A 154 7.10 -39.43 -5.20
CA SER A 154 8.06 -39.38 -6.30
C SER A 154 8.24 -37.95 -6.82
N ILE A 155 9.50 -37.50 -6.97
CA ILE A 155 9.84 -36.17 -7.50
C ILE A 155 9.26 -35.92 -8.91
N ASN A 156 9.03 -36.98 -9.69
CA ASN A 156 8.45 -36.88 -11.04
C ASN A 156 7.01 -36.33 -11.06
N GLN A 157 6.35 -36.22 -9.91
CA GLN A 157 5.02 -35.62 -9.76
C GLN A 157 5.06 -34.13 -9.36
N THR A 158 6.25 -33.52 -9.32
CA THR A 158 6.44 -32.15 -8.86
C THR A 158 6.62 -31.18 -10.03
N VAL A 159 6.18 -29.94 -9.85
CA VAL A 159 6.37 -28.84 -10.81
C VAL A 159 7.25 -27.79 -10.17
N ASN A 160 8.32 -27.42 -10.86
CA ASN A 160 9.20 -26.35 -10.42
C ASN A 160 8.66 -25.00 -10.93
N SER A 161 8.57 -24.00 -10.05
CA SER A 161 8.17 -22.65 -10.42
C SER A 161 8.77 -21.61 -9.48
N LEU A 162 9.07 -20.43 -10.05
CA LEU A 162 9.51 -19.25 -9.33
C LEU A 162 8.47 -18.19 -9.60
N GLU A 163 7.76 -17.82 -8.55
CA GLU A 163 6.56 -17.02 -8.63
C GLU A 163 6.79 -15.67 -7.95
N ILE A 164 6.81 -14.62 -8.77
CA ILE A 164 7.14 -13.26 -8.33
C ILE A 164 5.91 -12.56 -7.80
N VAL A 165 5.99 -12.01 -6.59
CA VAL A 165 4.92 -11.19 -6.00
C VAL A 165 5.24 -9.71 -6.04
N GLY A 166 6.47 -9.34 -5.77
CA GLY A 166 6.89 -7.95 -5.75
C GLY A 166 8.38 -7.82 -6.02
N THR A 167 8.80 -6.63 -6.44
CA THR A 167 10.20 -6.27 -6.62
C THR A 167 10.49 -4.97 -5.88
N SER A 168 11.74 -4.75 -5.50
CA SER A 168 12.23 -3.43 -5.07
C SER A 168 11.92 -2.41 -6.17
N THR A 169 11.23 -1.32 -5.81
CA THR A 169 10.79 -0.26 -6.73
C THR A 169 11.14 1.10 -6.16
N PRO A 170 11.19 2.16 -7.00
CA PRO A 170 11.38 3.52 -6.52
C PRO A 170 10.41 3.84 -5.37
N PRO A 171 10.90 4.31 -4.21
CA PRO A 171 10.04 4.59 -3.07
C PRO A 171 9.07 5.72 -3.44
N ARG A 172 7.78 5.50 -3.14
CA ARG A 172 6.76 6.54 -3.25
C ARG A 172 6.78 7.42 -2.00
N ASN A 173 6.13 8.58 -2.11
CA ASN A 173 5.90 9.48 -0.98
C ASN A 173 5.25 8.72 0.18
N THR A 174 5.92 8.72 1.33
CA THR A 174 5.43 8.00 2.52
C THR A 174 4.61 8.93 3.41
N HIS A 175 3.64 8.33 4.10
CA HIS A 175 2.77 9.05 5.02
C HIS A 175 2.82 8.37 6.39
N LEU A 176 2.78 9.17 7.46
CA LEU A 176 2.66 8.66 8.81
C LEU A 176 1.34 7.89 9.01
N SER A 177 1.28 7.12 10.09
CA SER A 177 0.05 6.51 10.58
C SER A 177 -0.24 7.03 11.98
N ARG A 178 -1.47 6.86 12.47
CA ARG A 178 -1.83 7.22 13.85
C ARG A 178 -0.92 6.56 14.89
N ILE A 179 -0.57 5.30 14.65
CA ILE A 179 0.35 4.52 15.49
C ILE A 179 1.73 5.18 15.49
N LEU A 180 2.30 5.45 14.31
CA LEU A 180 3.63 6.04 14.21
C LEU A 180 3.67 7.47 14.79
N ILE A 181 2.61 8.28 14.61
CA ILE A 181 2.49 9.59 15.26
C ILE A 181 2.52 9.41 16.78
N ALA A 182 1.71 8.51 17.34
CA ALA A 182 1.68 8.28 18.79
C ALA A 182 3.03 7.82 19.35
N LEU A 183 3.76 6.95 18.63
CA LEU A 183 5.10 6.51 19.01
C LEU A 183 6.15 7.63 18.90
N LEU A 184 6.09 8.47 17.88
CA LEU A 184 6.98 9.62 17.74
C LEU A 184 6.76 10.65 18.86
N VAL A 185 5.49 10.91 19.22
CA VAL A 185 5.14 11.79 20.35
C VAL A 185 5.64 11.21 21.66
N HIS A 186 5.51 9.90 21.86
CA HIS A 186 6.10 9.21 23.01
C HIS A 186 7.62 9.38 23.07
N GLY A 187 8.29 9.28 21.93
CA GLY A 187 9.72 9.54 21.79
C GLY A 187 10.11 11.02 21.93
N GLY A 188 9.19 11.92 22.22
CA GLY A 188 9.47 13.33 22.51
C GLY A 188 9.32 14.29 21.33
N VAL A 189 8.81 13.83 20.18
CA VAL A 189 8.49 14.74 19.06
C VAL A 189 7.29 15.62 19.46
N PRO A 190 7.42 16.95 19.43
CA PRO A 190 6.38 17.88 19.89
C PRO A 190 5.15 17.87 18.98
N GLU A 191 3.98 18.15 19.56
CA GLU A 191 2.71 18.21 18.83
C GLU A 191 2.74 19.25 17.69
N GLU A 192 3.44 20.36 17.90
CA GLU A 192 3.60 21.45 16.95
C GLU A 192 4.22 20.99 15.62
N PHE A 193 5.12 20.00 15.66
CA PHE A 193 5.74 19.43 14.46
C PHE A 193 4.66 18.87 13.51
N PHE A 194 3.77 18.03 14.05
CA PHE A 194 2.69 17.41 13.26
C PHE A 194 1.65 18.44 12.82
N MET A 195 1.31 19.39 13.70
CA MET A 195 0.33 20.43 13.39
C MET A 195 0.83 21.38 12.30
N GLN A 196 2.13 21.70 12.24
CA GLN A 196 2.71 22.48 11.14
C GLN A 196 2.58 21.76 9.80
N ILE A 197 2.89 20.46 9.76
CA ILE A 197 2.74 19.63 8.55
C ILE A 197 1.28 19.57 8.12
N LEU A 198 0.37 19.34 9.07
CA LEU A 198 -1.06 19.29 8.81
C LEU A 198 -1.57 20.63 8.26
N ASN A 199 -1.22 21.75 8.88
CA ASN A 199 -1.67 23.08 8.44
C ASN A 199 -1.18 23.38 7.02
N LYS A 200 0.07 23.04 6.69
CA LYS A 200 0.59 23.17 5.33
C LYS A 200 -0.18 22.29 4.32
N ALA A 201 -0.47 21.03 4.69
CA ALA A 201 -1.27 20.15 3.85
C ALA A 201 -2.70 20.69 3.64
N LEU A 202 -3.31 21.26 4.69
CA LEU A 202 -4.62 21.89 4.60
C LEU A 202 -4.58 23.15 3.74
N GLU A 203 -3.58 24.01 3.86
CA GLU A 203 -3.41 25.19 2.99
C GLU A 203 -3.30 24.81 1.51
N ASP A 204 -2.51 23.78 1.19
CA ASP A 204 -2.44 23.19 -0.16
C ASP A 204 -3.83 22.72 -0.60
N ALA A 205 -4.55 22.04 0.28
CA ALA A 205 -5.86 21.46 0.01
C ALA A 205 -6.94 22.54 -0.24
N HIS A 206 -6.93 23.68 0.47
CA HIS A 206 -7.85 24.79 0.16
C HIS A 206 -7.57 25.43 -1.21
N GLY A 207 -6.33 25.33 -1.67
CA GLY A 207 -5.93 25.77 -3.01
C GLY A 207 -6.58 24.98 -4.14
N VAL A 208 -7.13 23.79 -3.88
CA VAL A 208 -7.65 22.86 -4.92
C VAL A 208 -8.68 23.51 -5.83
N PHE A 209 -9.50 24.42 -5.31
CA PHE A 209 -10.57 25.05 -6.09
C PHE A 209 -10.17 26.33 -6.82
N CYS A 210 -8.97 26.87 -6.57
CA CYS A 210 -8.54 28.17 -7.09
C CYS A 210 -7.12 28.18 -7.66
N LYS A 211 -6.32 27.13 -7.41
CA LYS A 211 -4.92 27.01 -7.82
C LYS A 211 -4.74 25.73 -8.63
N THR A 212 -4.38 25.88 -9.90
CA THR A 212 -4.17 24.75 -10.83
C THR A 212 -3.19 23.71 -10.30
N ARG A 213 -2.07 24.13 -9.68
CA ARG A 213 -1.08 23.20 -9.11
C ARG A 213 -1.67 22.33 -7.98
N ALA A 214 -2.45 22.93 -7.09
CA ALA A 214 -3.08 22.20 -5.98
C ALA A 214 -4.16 21.23 -6.49
N ALA A 215 -4.98 21.68 -7.45
CA ALA A 215 -5.97 20.85 -8.11
C ALA A 215 -5.32 19.63 -8.79
N LEU A 216 -4.22 19.86 -9.52
CA LEU A 216 -3.50 18.81 -10.24
C LEU A 216 -2.83 17.82 -9.29
N LYS A 217 -2.28 18.28 -8.16
CA LYS A 217 -1.68 17.42 -7.12
C LYS A 217 -2.70 16.45 -6.53
N VAL A 218 -3.91 16.92 -6.21
CA VAL A 218 -4.99 16.08 -5.68
C VAL A 218 -5.55 15.15 -6.78
N ALA A 219 -5.71 15.64 -8.01
CA ALA A 219 -6.16 14.85 -9.15
C ALA A 219 -5.16 13.77 -9.57
N GLU A 220 -3.85 14.00 -9.40
CA GLU A 220 -2.80 13.00 -9.61
C GLU A 220 -2.89 11.90 -8.54
N LYS A 221 -2.92 12.32 -7.26
CA LYS A 221 -2.91 11.42 -6.11
C LYS A 221 -4.11 10.47 -6.10
N TYR A 222 -5.29 10.98 -6.44
CA TYR A 222 -6.53 10.20 -6.44
C TYR A 222 -7.04 9.86 -7.85
N GLY A 223 -6.16 9.91 -8.85
CA GLY A 223 -6.56 9.76 -10.25
C GLY A 223 -7.22 8.42 -10.59
N GLU A 224 -6.83 7.33 -9.94
CA GLU A 224 -7.48 6.02 -10.13
C GLU A 224 -8.95 6.04 -9.66
N ILE A 225 -9.23 6.75 -8.57
CA ILE A 225 -10.59 6.98 -8.03
C ILE A 225 -11.35 8.02 -8.88
N ASP A 226 -10.63 8.79 -9.68
CA ASP A 226 -11.14 9.86 -10.53
C ASP A 226 -11.48 9.42 -11.96
N ASP A 227 -12.19 8.30 -12.09
CA ASP A 227 -12.63 7.77 -13.38
C ASP A 227 -11.45 7.67 -14.39
N ASN A 228 -10.31 7.14 -13.91
CA ASN A 228 -9.05 7.03 -14.65
C ASN A 228 -8.46 8.39 -15.05
N PHE A 229 -8.13 9.21 -14.05
CA PHE A 229 -7.42 10.50 -14.16
C PHE A 229 -8.18 11.58 -14.94
N LEU A 230 -9.52 11.58 -14.88
CA LEU A 230 -10.36 12.50 -15.66
C LEU A 230 -10.15 13.97 -15.27
N GLY A 231 -10.11 14.30 -13.98
CA GLY A 231 -9.86 15.65 -13.48
C GLY A 231 -8.46 16.13 -13.85
N LYS A 232 -7.44 15.25 -13.76
CA LYS A 232 -6.09 15.53 -14.26
C LYS A 232 -6.11 15.86 -15.75
N LEU A 233 -6.80 15.06 -16.55
CA LEU A 233 -6.96 15.28 -17.99
C LEU A 233 -7.59 16.65 -18.26
N MET A 234 -8.73 16.97 -17.63
CA MET A 234 -9.41 18.25 -17.81
C MET A 234 -8.50 19.44 -17.46
N ILE A 235 -7.83 19.39 -16.32
CA ILE A 235 -6.89 20.45 -15.87
C ILE A 235 -5.73 20.60 -16.87
N SER A 236 -5.18 19.48 -17.35
CA SER A 236 -4.05 19.46 -18.29
C SER A 236 -4.40 20.06 -19.65
N PHE A 237 -5.67 20.05 -20.04
CA PHE A 237 -6.18 20.67 -21.27
C PHE A 237 -6.74 22.08 -21.05
N GLY A 238 -6.45 22.68 -19.90
CA GLY A 238 -6.81 24.06 -19.59
C GLY A 238 -8.29 24.29 -19.32
N ILE A 239 -9.05 23.23 -18.99
CA ILE A 239 -10.42 23.37 -18.51
C ILE A 239 -10.40 24.16 -17.19
N PRO A 240 -11.18 25.26 -17.07
CA PRO A 240 -11.22 26.08 -15.85
C PRO A 240 -11.67 25.27 -14.63
N LEU A 241 -11.12 25.58 -13.45
CA LEU A 241 -11.50 24.91 -12.19
C LEU A 241 -12.94 25.23 -11.76
N GLU A 242 -13.51 26.29 -12.32
CA GLU A 242 -14.90 26.72 -12.16
C GLU A 242 -15.88 25.87 -12.97
N GLU A 243 -15.39 25.05 -13.90
CA GLU A 243 -16.24 24.11 -14.64
C GLU A 243 -16.99 23.21 -13.64
N SER A 244 -18.32 23.25 -13.68
CA SER A 244 -19.19 22.62 -12.68
C SER A 244 -18.83 21.16 -12.40
N TYR A 245 -18.60 20.34 -13.43
CA TYR A 245 -18.29 18.93 -13.22
C TYR A 245 -16.87 18.72 -12.66
N LEU A 246 -15.86 19.41 -13.19
CA LEU A 246 -14.50 19.39 -12.65
C LEU A 246 -14.48 19.80 -11.18
N ARG A 247 -15.16 20.88 -10.85
CA ARG A 247 -15.28 21.39 -9.48
C ARG A 247 -15.94 20.36 -8.56
N TYR A 248 -17.01 19.72 -9.03
CA TYR A 248 -17.64 18.60 -8.32
C TYR A 248 -16.67 17.44 -8.11
N ARG A 249 -15.92 17.03 -9.14
CA ARG A 249 -14.91 15.96 -9.03
C ARG A 249 -13.82 16.31 -8.03
N LEU A 250 -13.25 17.51 -8.11
CA LEU A 250 -12.28 18.01 -7.15
C LEU A 250 -12.83 18.01 -5.72
N SER A 251 -14.12 18.29 -5.52
CA SER A 251 -14.76 18.20 -4.20
C SER A 251 -14.82 16.76 -3.65
N VAL A 252 -14.96 15.75 -4.52
CA VAL A 252 -14.90 14.34 -4.14
C VAL A 252 -13.47 13.95 -3.78
N LEU A 253 -12.49 14.31 -4.60
CA LEU A 253 -11.08 14.00 -4.32
C LEU A 253 -10.58 14.71 -3.06
N MET A 254 -11.03 15.93 -2.82
CA MET A 254 -10.74 16.70 -1.61
C MET A 254 -11.32 16.05 -0.35
N LYS A 255 -12.50 15.40 -0.45
CA LYS A 255 -13.04 14.59 0.65
C LYS A 255 -12.14 13.41 0.96
N GLU A 256 -11.59 12.75 -0.06
CA GLU A 256 -10.61 11.67 0.14
C GLU A 256 -9.30 12.16 0.77
N GLU A 257 -8.79 13.32 0.34
CA GLU A 257 -7.64 13.96 1.00
C GLU A 257 -7.92 14.23 2.47
N ASN A 258 -9.06 14.85 2.78
CA ASN A 258 -9.46 15.13 4.16
C ASN A 258 -9.65 13.84 4.98
N ASN A 259 -10.24 12.79 4.41
CA ASN A 259 -10.35 11.48 5.06
C ASN A 259 -8.97 10.90 5.37
N SER A 260 -8.01 11.04 4.45
CA SER A 260 -6.62 10.62 4.63
C SER A 260 -5.93 11.40 5.76
N LEU A 261 -6.07 12.72 5.78
CA LEU A 261 -5.52 13.59 6.83
C LEU A 261 -6.14 13.29 8.21
N ARG A 262 -7.46 13.05 8.30
CA ARG A 262 -8.13 12.59 9.54
C ARG A 262 -7.57 11.27 10.06
N LYS A 263 -7.08 10.41 9.16
CA LYS A 263 -6.40 9.15 9.50
C LYS A 263 -4.92 9.35 9.87
N GLY A 264 -4.44 10.59 9.99
CA GLY A 264 -3.06 10.90 10.35
C GLY A 264 -2.05 10.62 9.24
N ARG A 265 -2.50 10.53 7.98
CA ARG A 265 -1.62 10.32 6.81
C ARG A 265 -0.89 11.62 6.46
N LEU A 266 0.06 12.00 7.30
CA LEU A 266 0.88 13.19 7.12
C LEU A 266 2.12 12.85 6.29
N TYR A 267 2.34 13.58 5.19
CA TYR A 267 3.53 13.41 4.36
C TYR A 267 4.76 13.99 5.05
N ILE A 268 5.83 13.19 5.18
CA ILE A 268 7.11 13.62 5.73
C ILE A 268 8.16 13.60 4.60
N PRO A 269 8.74 14.76 4.24
CA PRO A 269 9.85 14.82 3.30
C PRO A 269 11.02 13.94 3.73
N ASP A 270 11.82 13.48 2.76
CA ASP A 270 12.99 12.63 2.99
C ASP A 270 12.71 11.35 3.79
N SER A 271 11.53 10.77 3.54
CA SER A 271 11.09 9.51 4.15
C SER A 271 10.62 8.51 3.10
N PHE A 272 11.08 7.27 3.19
CA PHE A 272 10.96 6.24 2.15
C PHE A 272 10.48 4.91 2.75
N ASN A 273 9.77 4.10 1.97
CA ASN A 273 9.48 2.71 2.33
C ASN A 273 10.31 1.81 1.44
N LEU A 274 11.17 0.97 2.03
CA LEU A 274 12.13 0.14 1.33
C LEU A 274 12.03 -1.31 1.78
N MET A 275 12.22 -2.26 0.85
CA MET A 275 12.38 -3.67 1.21
C MET A 275 13.70 -3.87 1.95
N GLY A 276 13.67 -4.65 3.03
CA GLY A 276 14.85 -4.98 3.81
C GLY A 276 15.48 -6.32 3.43
N THR A 277 16.78 -6.42 3.66
CA THR A 277 17.55 -7.67 3.60
C THR A 277 18.75 -7.59 4.55
N ALA A 278 19.41 -8.72 4.76
CA ALA A 278 20.64 -8.81 5.54
C ALA A 278 21.87 -8.38 4.69
N ASP A 279 22.89 -7.79 5.32
CA ASP A 279 24.15 -7.45 4.67
C ASP A 279 24.95 -8.72 4.32
N PRO A 280 25.12 -9.04 3.02
CA PRO A 280 25.88 -10.22 2.61
C PRO A 280 27.40 -10.05 2.74
N THR A 281 27.88 -8.84 3.02
CA THR A 281 29.32 -8.53 3.08
C THR A 281 29.91 -8.67 4.48
N GLY A 282 29.06 -8.61 5.52
CA GLY A 282 29.48 -8.58 6.92
C GLY A 282 30.22 -7.29 7.32
N THR A 283 30.12 -6.23 6.51
CA THR A 283 30.87 -4.98 6.71
C THR A 283 30.18 -4.09 7.73
N LEU A 284 28.85 -4.01 7.71
CA LEU A 284 28.09 -3.14 8.60
C LEU A 284 28.30 -3.52 10.08
N GLU A 285 28.52 -2.53 10.94
CA GLU A 285 28.46 -2.71 12.40
C GLU A 285 27.01 -2.83 12.91
N LYS A 286 26.83 -3.32 14.15
CA LYS A 286 25.51 -3.67 14.73
C LYS A 286 24.41 -2.62 14.48
N ASP A 287 24.72 -1.34 14.72
CA ASP A 287 23.76 -0.23 14.62
C ASP A 287 23.89 0.55 13.29
N GLU A 288 24.55 -0.05 12.29
CA GLU A 288 24.70 0.48 10.95
C GLU A 288 23.79 -0.22 9.93
N VAL A 289 23.32 0.56 8.96
CA VAL A 289 22.55 0.09 7.81
C VAL A 289 23.16 0.63 6.53
N CYS A 290 22.98 -0.06 5.41
CA CYS A 290 23.22 0.53 4.09
C CYS A 290 21.88 0.74 3.40
N VAL A 291 21.61 1.96 2.94
CA VAL A 291 20.35 2.31 2.25
C VAL A 291 20.68 2.75 0.84
N ILE A 292 20.13 2.07 -0.17
CA ILE A 292 20.38 2.36 -1.60
C ILE A 292 19.14 3.00 -2.21
N LEU A 293 19.28 4.24 -2.69
CA LEU A 293 18.23 5.01 -3.38
C LEU A 293 18.57 5.23 -4.86
N LYS A 294 17.86 6.15 -5.53
CA LYS A 294 18.07 6.50 -6.95
C LYS A 294 19.50 6.97 -7.23
N ASP A 295 20.03 7.81 -6.35
CA ASP A 295 21.31 8.51 -6.53
C ASP A 295 22.49 7.79 -5.83
N GLY A 296 22.27 6.56 -5.34
CA GLY A 296 23.28 5.74 -4.69
C GLY A 296 23.01 5.50 -3.21
N GLN A 297 24.08 5.16 -2.48
CA GLN A 297 24.00 4.84 -1.06
C GLN A 297 23.88 6.10 -0.21
N LEU A 298 23.02 6.04 0.80
CA LEU A 298 22.76 7.11 1.75
C LEU A 298 23.83 7.11 2.86
N SER A 299 24.10 8.29 3.43
CA SER A 299 24.99 8.42 4.59
C SER A 299 24.38 9.33 5.66
N GLY A 300 24.69 9.06 6.92
CA GLY A 300 24.21 9.83 8.07
C GLY A 300 23.18 9.09 8.92
N MET A 301 22.66 9.74 9.95
CA MET A 301 21.67 9.12 10.84
C MET A 301 20.31 9.00 10.15
N VAL A 302 19.59 7.92 10.45
CA VAL A 302 18.24 7.64 9.95
C VAL A 302 17.36 7.06 11.05
N LEU A 303 16.06 7.37 10.99
CA LEU A 303 15.04 6.61 11.71
C LEU A 303 14.59 5.44 10.86
N VAL A 304 14.46 4.26 11.46
CA VAL A 304 13.96 3.05 10.80
C VAL A 304 12.82 2.47 11.62
N TYR A 305 11.72 2.13 10.96
CA TYR A 305 10.52 1.57 11.57
C TYR A 305 9.81 0.62 10.61
N ARG A 306 9.22 -0.47 11.13
CA ARG A 306 8.42 -1.41 10.34
C ARG A 306 6.93 -1.20 10.59
N TYR A 307 6.14 -1.05 9.53
CA TYR A 307 4.68 -0.93 9.67
C TYR A 307 4.00 -2.31 9.81
N PRO A 308 3.00 -2.45 10.69
CA PRO A 308 2.74 -1.68 11.91
C PRO A 308 3.53 -2.25 13.12
N GLY A 309 4.32 -1.41 13.79
CA GLY A 309 4.90 -1.66 15.11
C GLY A 309 4.13 -0.88 16.18
N LEU A 310 3.87 -1.50 17.32
CA LEU A 310 3.13 -0.93 18.46
C LEU A 310 4.01 -0.66 19.70
N HIS A 311 5.22 -1.21 19.76
CA HIS A 311 6.12 -1.03 20.88
C HIS A 311 6.86 0.31 20.79
N PHE A 312 7.15 0.90 21.94
CA PHE A 312 7.90 2.17 22.02
C PHE A 312 9.30 2.08 21.40
N GLY A 313 9.89 0.89 21.43
CA GLY A 313 11.21 0.58 20.86
C GLY A 313 11.19 0.09 19.40
N ASP A 314 10.06 0.12 18.70
CA ASP A 314 10.02 -0.31 17.29
C ASP A 314 10.58 0.73 16.31
N ILE A 315 10.89 1.93 16.77
CA ILE A 315 11.57 2.96 15.98
C ILE A 315 13.02 2.99 16.42
N HIS A 316 13.91 2.68 15.49
CA HIS A 316 15.35 2.67 15.72
C HIS A 316 16.01 3.91 15.14
N VAL A 317 17.01 4.44 15.84
CA VAL A 317 17.94 5.44 15.31
C VAL A 317 19.20 4.68 14.87
N LEU A 318 19.44 4.62 13.57
CA LEU A 318 20.55 3.86 12.98
C LEU A 318 21.46 4.77 12.16
N LYS A 319 22.68 4.33 11.90
CA LYS A 319 23.63 5.06 11.04
C LYS A 319 23.65 4.43 9.65
N ALA A 320 23.22 5.19 8.65
CA ALA A 320 23.43 4.83 7.27
C ALA A 320 24.91 5.01 6.88
N THR A 321 25.54 3.92 6.48
CA THR A 321 26.97 3.84 6.15
C THR A 321 27.15 3.34 4.73
N TYR A 322 28.05 3.99 3.99
CA TYR A 322 28.45 3.57 2.66
C TYR A 322 29.31 2.30 2.75
N VAL A 323 28.95 1.28 1.97
CA VAL A 323 29.65 -0.02 1.88
C VAL A 323 30.10 -0.24 0.45
N LYS A 324 31.42 -0.19 0.22
CA LYS A 324 32.01 -0.32 -1.11
C LYS A 324 31.83 -1.73 -1.69
N GLU A 325 31.89 -2.72 -0.82
CA GLU A 325 31.82 -4.14 -1.14
C GLU A 325 30.47 -4.50 -1.77
N LEU A 326 29.38 -3.84 -1.36
CA LEU A 326 28.05 -4.02 -1.93
C LEU A 326 27.98 -3.64 -3.41
N GLU A 327 28.81 -2.71 -3.90
CA GLU A 327 28.83 -2.38 -5.33
C GLU A 327 29.23 -3.59 -6.18
N SER A 328 30.10 -4.45 -5.65
CA SER A 328 30.50 -5.70 -6.32
C SER A 328 29.42 -6.80 -6.23
N VAL A 329 28.56 -6.74 -5.21
CA VAL A 329 27.49 -7.71 -4.98
C VAL A 329 26.26 -7.36 -5.79
N VAL A 330 25.79 -6.12 -5.72
CA VAL A 330 24.48 -5.72 -6.29
C VAL A 330 24.59 -4.81 -7.50
N GLY A 331 25.80 -4.34 -7.83
CA GLY A 331 26.04 -3.38 -8.91
C GLY A 331 25.15 -2.14 -8.78
N ASN A 332 24.48 -1.79 -9.87
CA ASN A 332 23.58 -0.63 -9.92
C ASN A 332 22.16 -0.91 -9.44
N ALA A 333 21.85 -2.09 -8.90
CA ALA A 333 20.50 -2.38 -8.43
C ALA A 333 20.15 -1.47 -7.24
N LYS A 334 18.91 -0.93 -7.21
CA LYS A 334 18.51 0.17 -6.31
C LYS A 334 17.29 -0.18 -5.47
N TYR A 335 17.04 0.66 -4.46
CA TYR A 335 15.82 0.71 -3.65
C TYR A 335 15.70 -0.42 -2.63
N GLY A 336 16.61 -0.44 -1.64
CA GLY A 336 16.55 -1.37 -0.51
C GLY A 336 17.35 -0.88 0.69
N ILE A 337 17.15 -1.54 1.82
CA ILE A 337 17.90 -1.34 3.06
C ILE A 337 18.55 -2.65 3.49
N PHE A 338 19.83 -2.60 3.84
CA PHE A 338 20.64 -3.70 4.32
C PHE A 338 20.89 -3.53 5.80
N PHE A 339 20.63 -4.58 6.58
CA PHE A 339 20.86 -4.61 8.02
C PHE A 339 22.10 -5.42 8.35
N SER A 340 22.84 -5.01 9.38
CA SER A 340 24.00 -5.74 9.86
C SER A 340 23.63 -7.15 10.32
N CYS A 341 24.53 -8.10 10.07
CA CYS A 341 24.51 -9.45 10.64
C CYS A 341 25.34 -9.54 11.94
N LYS A 342 25.62 -8.40 12.59
CA LYS A 342 26.36 -8.33 13.85
C LYS A 342 25.43 -7.98 15.00
N GLY A 343 25.78 -8.48 16.18
CA GLY A 343 25.03 -8.25 17.41
C GLY A 343 24.20 -9.46 17.84
N PRO A 344 23.62 -9.38 19.04
CA PRO A 344 22.96 -10.52 19.69
C PRO A 344 21.57 -10.83 19.11
N ARG A 345 21.02 -9.94 18.28
CA ARG A 345 19.69 -10.02 17.71
C ARG A 345 19.64 -9.22 16.40
N SER A 346 18.86 -9.71 15.44
CA SER A 346 18.59 -8.97 14.20
C SER A 346 17.77 -7.72 14.49
N ILE A 347 18.15 -6.59 13.88
CA ILE A 347 17.40 -5.33 13.95
C ILE A 347 15.98 -5.47 13.38
N ALA A 348 15.77 -6.37 12.42
CA ALA A 348 14.43 -6.68 11.92
C ALA A 348 13.55 -7.34 13.01
N ASP A 349 14.10 -8.30 13.76
CA ASP A 349 13.40 -8.97 14.87
C ASP A 349 13.14 -8.01 16.05
N GLU A 350 14.00 -7.00 16.25
CA GLU A 350 13.79 -5.95 17.25
C GLU A 350 12.54 -5.09 16.97
N MET A 351 12.19 -4.90 15.69
CA MET A 351 11.00 -4.15 15.25
C MET A 351 9.74 -5.03 15.19
N GLY A 352 9.30 -5.52 16.35
CA GLY A 352 8.07 -6.32 16.51
C GLY A 352 8.16 -7.73 15.92
N GLY A 353 9.35 -8.34 15.89
CA GLY A 353 9.56 -9.69 15.33
C GLY A 353 9.54 -9.72 13.80
N GLY A 354 10.17 -8.74 13.15
CA GLY A 354 10.24 -8.68 11.70
C GLY A 354 11.29 -9.58 11.08
N ASP A 355 11.13 -9.79 9.78
CA ASP A 355 11.97 -10.65 8.96
C ASP A 355 12.20 -10.03 7.58
N PHE A 356 12.92 -10.74 6.71
CA PHE A 356 13.22 -10.30 5.35
C PHE A 356 12.41 -11.06 4.30
N ASP A 357 11.21 -11.56 4.64
CA ASP A 357 10.35 -12.31 3.73
C ASP A 357 9.48 -11.43 2.80
N GLY A 358 9.62 -10.11 2.97
CA GLY A 358 8.97 -9.04 2.21
C GLY A 358 8.64 -7.79 3.01
N ASP A 359 9.12 -7.67 4.25
CA ASP A 359 8.88 -6.52 5.11
C ASP A 359 9.39 -5.21 4.48
N LEU A 360 8.59 -4.15 4.66
CA LEU A 360 8.91 -2.80 4.25
C LEU A 360 9.26 -1.95 5.48
N TYR A 361 10.38 -1.26 5.39
CA TYR A 361 10.89 -0.38 6.42
C TYR A 361 10.73 1.06 6.00
N TRP A 362 10.06 1.83 6.85
CA TRP A 362 10.04 3.28 6.81
C TRP A 362 11.39 3.81 7.27
N VAL A 363 12.08 4.51 6.37
CA VAL A 363 13.38 5.13 6.61
C VAL A 363 13.23 6.63 6.48
N SER A 364 13.52 7.39 7.54
CA SER A 364 13.46 8.85 7.52
C SER A 364 14.80 9.48 7.81
N ARG A 365 15.20 10.43 6.94
CA ARG A 365 16.34 11.34 7.14
C ARG A 365 15.89 12.71 7.64
N ASN A 366 14.63 12.88 8.02
CA ASN A 366 14.12 14.18 8.41
C ASN A 366 14.93 14.74 9.60
N PRO A 367 15.62 15.88 9.45
CA PRO A 367 16.55 16.36 10.47
C PRO A 367 15.86 16.73 11.78
N GLN A 368 14.63 17.25 11.72
CA GLN A 368 13.85 17.59 12.92
C GLN A 368 13.45 16.32 13.68
N LEU A 369 13.05 15.26 12.98
CA LEU A 369 12.74 13.99 13.64
C LEU A 369 13.98 13.37 14.30
N LEU A 370 15.13 13.42 13.62
CA LEU A 370 16.39 12.90 14.15
C LEU A 370 16.89 13.69 15.38
N GLU A 371 16.62 14.99 15.42
CA GLU A 371 16.98 15.85 16.55
C GLU A 371 16.04 15.65 17.76
N LEU A 372 14.74 15.50 17.50
CA LEU A 372 13.70 15.53 18.55
C LEU A 372 13.38 14.14 19.11
N TYR A 373 13.50 13.09 18.31
CA TYR A 373 13.11 11.73 18.70
C TYR A 373 14.15 11.08 19.62
N LYS A 374 13.67 10.46 20.69
CA LYS A 374 14.45 9.68 21.65
C LYS A 374 14.05 8.20 21.57
N PRO A 375 14.98 7.30 21.23
CA PRO A 375 14.68 5.88 21.13
C PRO A 375 14.36 5.27 22.50
N SER A 376 13.57 4.21 22.48
CA SER A 376 13.31 3.34 23.63
C SER A 376 13.96 1.98 23.43
N GLU A 377 14.07 1.21 24.51
CA GLU A 377 14.57 -0.17 24.43
C GLU A 377 13.69 -1.03 23.50
N PRO A 378 14.30 -1.89 22.65
CA PRO A 378 13.57 -2.75 21.74
C PRO A 378 12.57 -3.67 22.44
N TRP A 379 11.55 -4.10 21.69
CA TRP A 379 10.57 -5.05 22.20
C TRP A 379 11.22 -6.41 22.46
N ILE A 380 11.02 -6.98 23.64
CA ILE A 380 11.42 -8.35 23.97
C ILE A 380 10.14 -9.16 24.19
N GLU A 381 10.01 -10.27 23.47
CA GLU A 381 8.84 -11.15 23.55
C GLU A 381 8.62 -11.63 24.99
N ALA A 382 7.44 -11.31 25.54
CA ALA A 382 7.04 -11.80 26.84
C ALA A 382 6.40 -13.20 26.73
N SER A 383 6.49 -13.99 27.80
CA SER A 383 5.74 -15.25 27.91
C SER A 383 4.25 -14.96 28.08
N ILE A 384 3.48 -15.10 27.01
CA ILE A 384 2.02 -14.98 27.03
C ILE A 384 1.38 -16.36 27.17
N SER A 385 0.34 -16.46 28.00
CA SER A 385 -0.51 -17.66 28.05
C SER A 385 -1.22 -17.85 26.71
N THR A 386 -0.74 -18.78 25.90
CA THR A 386 -1.35 -19.16 24.62
C THR A 386 -1.98 -20.55 24.74
N GLN A 387 -3.16 -20.73 24.15
CA GLN A 387 -3.79 -22.05 24.06
C GLN A 387 -3.31 -22.70 22.78
N LYS A 388 -2.39 -23.67 22.90
CA LYS A 388 -1.95 -24.50 21.77
C LYS A 388 -3.09 -25.41 21.36
N ILE A 389 -3.50 -25.31 20.10
CA ILE A 389 -4.49 -26.23 19.53
C ILE A 389 -3.76 -27.53 19.24
N ALA A 390 -4.26 -28.65 19.78
CA ALA A 390 -3.72 -29.96 19.47
C ALA A 390 -3.89 -30.21 17.96
N SER A 391 -2.78 -30.45 17.25
CA SER A 391 -2.79 -30.78 15.83
C SER A 391 -1.82 -31.92 15.54
N THR A 392 -2.33 -32.97 14.92
CA THR A 392 -1.55 -34.04 14.28
C THR A 392 -0.96 -33.56 12.95
N ARG A 393 0.14 -34.18 12.51
CA ARG A 393 0.73 -33.85 11.21
C ARG A 393 -0.17 -34.38 10.09
N PRO A 394 -0.22 -33.72 8.92
CA PRO A 394 -1.02 -34.20 7.78
C PRO A 394 -0.72 -35.65 7.38
N THR A 395 0.55 -36.07 7.52
CA THR A 395 1.03 -37.43 7.22
C THR A 395 0.53 -38.49 8.21
N GLU A 396 -0.06 -38.08 9.33
CA GLU A 396 -0.60 -38.98 10.38
C GLU A 396 -2.10 -39.23 10.19
N HIS A 397 -2.74 -38.63 9.18
CA HIS A 397 -4.15 -38.84 8.83
C HIS A 397 -4.30 -39.77 7.63
N SER A 398 -5.40 -40.54 7.58
CA SER A 398 -5.85 -41.15 6.33
C SER A 398 -6.27 -40.08 5.31
N ALA A 399 -6.43 -40.43 4.04
CA ALA A 399 -6.83 -39.46 3.02
C ALA A 399 -8.21 -38.84 3.33
N GLU A 400 -9.17 -39.68 3.74
CA GLU A 400 -10.53 -39.28 4.10
C GLU A 400 -10.55 -38.41 5.37
N ASP A 401 -9.78 -38.78 6.39
CA ASP A 401 -9.69 -38.01 7.64
C ASP A 401 -9.03 -36.65 7.39
N LEU A 402 -8.00 -36.60 6.53
CA LEU A 402 -7.32 -35.36 6.19
C LEU A 402 -8.27 -34.39 5.49
N GLU A 403 -9.12 -34.88 4.58
CA GLU A 403 -10.12 -34.06 3.91
C GLU A 403 -11.12 -33.44 4.90
N ASP A 404 -11.68 -34.22 5.83
CA ASP A 404 -12.58 -33.71 6.88
C ASP A 404 -11.88 -32.70 7.79
N VAL A 405 -10.63 -32.96 8.21
CA VAL A 405 -9.83 -32.03 9.02
C VAL A 405 -9.57 -30.72 8.28
N LEU A 406 -9.22 -30.77 6.99
CA LEU A 406 -8.99 -29.59 6.17
C LEU A 406 -10.28 -28.79 5.97
N PHE A 407 -11.40 -29.47 5.68
CA PHE A 407 -12.71 -28.83 5.50
C PHE A 407 -13.19 -28.14 6.78
N ARG A 408 -13.12 -28.82 7.93
CA ARG A 408 -13.43 -28.21 9.23
C ARG A 408 -12.53 -27.03 9.54
N SER A 409 -11.23 -27.15 9.30
CA SER A 409 -10.28 -26.06 9.51
C SER A 409 -10.59 -24.85 8.63
N PHE A 410 -11.02 -25.07 7.38
CA PHE A 410 -11.50 -24.01 6.49
C PHE A 410 -12.76 -23.34 7.06
N LEU A 411 -13.76 -24.12 7.47
CA LEU A 411 -15.00 -23.59 8.06
C LEU A 411 -14.71 -22.75 9.30
N THR A 412 -13.92 -23.26 10.25
CA THR A 412 -13.53 -22.51 11.46
C THR A 412 -12.79 -21.23 11.10
N THR A 413 -11.83 -21.28 10.17
CA THR A 413 -11.08 -20.08 9.75
C THR A 413 -12.00 -19.03 9.09
N ARG A 414 -12.98 -19.48 8.29
CA ARG A 414 -13.87 -18.58 7.53
C ARG A 414 -15.02 -18.00 8.36
N PHE A 415 -15.57 -18.78 9.28
CA PHE A 415 -16.79 -18.46 10.03
C PHE A 415 -16.55 -18.13 11.50
N GLU A 416 -15.40 -18.51 12.06
CA GLU A 416 -14.99 -18.19 13.44
C GLU A 416 -13.59 -17.53 13.49
N PRO A 417 -13.36 -16.44 12.75
CA PRO A 417 -12.05 -15.81 12.74
C PRO A 417 -11.72 -15.21 14.11
N SER A 418 -10.43 -15.25 14.45
CA SER A 418 -9.93 -14.50 15.60
C SER A 418 -9.89 -13.01 15.28
N PHE A 419 -10.42 -12.21 16.20
CA PHE A 419 -10.36 -10.74 16.13
C PHE A 419 -9.29 -10.15 17.04
N ALA A 420 -8.48 -10.99 17.70
CA ALA A 420 -7.57 -10.57 18.75
C ALA A 420 -6.53 -9.53 18.26
N MET A 421 -6.03 -9.66 17.03
CA MET A 421 -5.08 -8.70 16.45
C MET A 421 -5.70 -7.31 16.31
N GLY A 422 -6.87 -7.21 15.66
CA GLY A 422 -7.57 -5.94 15.46
C GLY A 422 -8.04 -5.34 16.78
N GLU A 423 -8.55 -6.19 17.69
CA GLU A 423 -8.98 -5.78 19.01
C GLU A 423 -7.81 -5.27 19.87
N ALA A 424 -6.65 -5.95 19.85
CA ALA A 424 -5.47 -5.50 20.56
C ALA A 424 -4.98 -4.15 20.03
N ALA A 425 -4.93 -3.97 18.72
CA ALA A 425 -4.52 -2.70 18.09
C ALA A 425 -5.49 -1.53 18.40
N ASP A 426 -6.81 -1.76 18.31
CA ASP A 426 -7.83 -0.74 18.61
C ASP A 426 -7.74 -0.30 20.08
N ASN A 427 -7.63 -1.26 21.01
CA ASN A 427 -7.48 -0.96 22.43
C ASN A 427 -6.13 -0.32 22.75
N TRP A 428 -5.05 -0.77 22.11
CA TRP A 428 -3.72 -0.17 22.24
C TRP A 428 -3.79 1.31 21.87
N LEU A 429 -4.41 1.66 20.74
CA LEU A 429 -4.50 3.04 20.29
C LEU A 429 -5.31 3.91 21.26
N ALA A 430 -6.39 3.37 21.84
CA ALA A 430 -7.20 4.08 22.83
C ALA A 430 -6.46 4.28 24.17
N TRP A 431 -5.73 3.28 24.66
CA TRP A 431 -4.90 3.42 25.86
C TRP A 431 -3.70 4.34 25.62
N MET A 432 -3.11 4.30 24.42
CA MET A 432 -2.03 5.18 24.02
C MET A 432 -2.48 6.64 23.96
N ASP A 433 -3.67 6.89 23.41
CA ASP A 433 -4.30 8.22 23.42
C ASP A 433 -4.46 8.77 24.84
N TRP A 434 -5.00 7.95 25.74
CA TRP A 434 -5.11 8.31 27.15
C TRP A 434 -3.73 8.54 27.77
N PHE A 435 -2.77 7.65 27.53
CA PHE A 435 -1.41 7.79 28.05
C PHE A 435 -0.75 9.13 27.66
N LEU A 436 -0.96 9.59 26.42
CA LEU A 436 -0.43 10.86 25.92
C LEU A 436 -1.13 12.08 26.53
N THR A 437 -2.39 11.96 26.96
CA THR A 437 -3.14 13.06 27.59
C THR A 437 -2.95 13.15 29.10
N LEU A 438 -2.34 12.13 29.73
CA LEU A 438 -2.02 12.15 31.16
C LEU A 438 -0.85 13.11 31.45
N GLY A 439 -1.17 14.21 32.15
CA GLY A 439 -0.18 15.16 32.65
C GLY A 439 0.77 14.56 33.68
N ASP A 440 1.90 15.25 33.91
CA ASP A 440 3.04 14.73 34.68
C ASP A 440 2.75 14.49 36.17
N GLY A 441 1.66 15.07 36.71
CA GLY A 441 1.23 14.87 38.10
C GLY A 441 0.55 13.51 38.38
N LYS A 442 0.29 12.68 37.36
CA LYS A 442 -0.48 11.42 37.47
C LYS A 442 0.39 10.19 37.23
N ILE A 443 1.50 10.08 37.94
CA ILE A 443 2.55 9.07 37.70
C ILE A 443 2.02 7.63 37.86
N GLU A 444 1.25 7.35 38.91
CA GLU A 444 0.70 6.00 39.15
C GLU A 444 -0.26 5.56 38.04
N GLU A 445 -1.21 6.43 37.67
CA GLU A 445 -2.15 6.18 36.57
C GLU A 445 -1.41 5.96 35.24
N LYS A 446 -0.39 6.79 34.96
CA LYS A 446 0.44 6.69 33.76
C LYS A 446 1.23 5.38 33.71
N ASN A 447 1.77 4.93 34.83
CA ASN A 447 2.47 3.65 34.94
C ASN A 447 1.52 2.46 34.71
N ASP A 448 0.31 2.50 35.25
CA ASP A 448 -0.67 1.43 35.07
C ASP A 448 -1.19 1.36 33.64
N VAL A 449 -1.45 2.51 33.00
CA VAL A 449 -1.77 2.56 31.57
C VAL A 449 -0.61 2.02 30.74
N LYS A 450 0.64 2.39 31.05
CA LYS A 450 1.83 1.88 30.35
C LYS A 450 1.92 0.35 30.40
N LYS A 451 1.63 -0.28 31.55
CA LYS A 451 1.60 -1.75 31.68
C LYS A 451 0.56 -2.37 30.75
N LYS A 452 -0.64 -1.81 30.68
CA LYS A 452 -1.70 -2.29 29.77
C LYS A 452 -1.29 -2.17 28.32
N ILE A 453 -0.65 -1.06 27.94
CA ILE A 453 -0.13 -0.84 26.59
C ILE A 453 0.88 -1.94 26.23
N LEU A 454 1.86 -2.20 27.09
CA LEU A 454 2.87 -3.24 26.84
C LEU A 454 2.25 -4.64 26.73
N GLN A 455 1.28 -4.98 27.58
CA GLN A 455 0.57 -6.26 27.48
C GLN A 455 -0.26 -6.39 26.19
N LEU A 456 -0.84 -5.28 25.71
CA LEU A 456 -1.54 -5.25 24.42
C LEU A 456 -0.56 -5.40 23.24
N VAL A 457 0.65 -4.85 23.34
CA VAL A 457 1.72 -5.06 22.33
C VAL A 457 2.06 -6.55 22.25
N ASP A 458 2.30 -7.20 23.38
CA ASP A 458 2.59 -8.63 23.43
C ASP A 458 1.46 -9.45 22.81
N LEU A 459 0.21 -9.17 23.19
CA LEU A 459 -0.97 -9.85 22.61
C LEU A 459 -1.10 -9.60 21.11
N TYR A 460 -0.77 -8.41 20.63
CA TYR A 460 -0.82 -8.06 19.22
C TYR A 460 0.19 -8.88 18.40
N TYR A 461 1.45 -8.93 18.84
CA TYR A 461 2.50 -9.70 18.16
C TYR A 461 2.25 -11.21 18.22
N ALA A 462 1.78 -11.74 19.34
CA ALA A 462 1.36 -13.13 19.41
C ALA A 462 0.17 -13.43 18.47
N ALA A 463 -0.79 -12.51 18.34
CA ALA A 463 -1.94 -12.68 17.46
C ALA A 463 -1.58 -12.64 15.97
N LEU A 464 -0.51 -11.93 15.57
CA LEU A 464 0.00 -11.92 14.19
C LEU A 464 0.51 -13.31 13.76
N ASP A 465 1.21 -14.00 14.65
CA ASP A 465 1.76 -15.33 14.37
C ASP A 465 0.83 -16.49 14.75
N ALA A 466 -0.27 -16.21 15.45
CA ALA A 466 -1.22 -17.20 15.92
C ALA A 466 -1.68 -18.20 14.84
N PRO A 467 -2.03 -17.78 13.60
CA PRO A 467 -2.42 -18.70 12.54
C PRO A 467 -1.30 -19.64 12.09
N LYS A 468 -0.03 -19.20 12.17
CA LYS A 468 1.15 -19.99 11.80
C LYS A 468 1.55 -20.96 12.90
N LYS A 469 1.44 -20.53 14.17
CA LYS A 469 1.80 -21.30 15.36
C LYS A 469 0.67 -22.24 15.83
N GLY A 470 -0.54 -22.13 15.27
CA GLY A 470 -1.69 -22.95 15.67
C GLY A 470 -2.15 -22.65 17.09
N VAL A 471 -2.02 -21.39 17.52
CA VAL A 471 -2.41 -20.95 18.86
C VAL A 471 -3.62 -20.02 18.77
N LYS A 472 -4.44 -20.02 19.82
CA LYS A 472 -5.53 -19.06 19.98
C LYS A 472 -5.10 -17.95 20.94
N VAL A 473 -5.24 -16.71 20.50
CA VAL A 473 -5.03 -15.50 21.31
C VAL A 473 -6.38 -14.82 21.52
N VAL A 474 -6.61 -14.33 22.72
CA VAL A 474 -7.81 -13.58 23.11
C VAL A 474 -7.33 -12.37 23.90
N VAL A 475 -7.94 -11.19 23.66
CA VAL A 475 -7.67 -10.00 24.46
C VAL A 475 -8.53 -10.04 25.74
N PRO A 476 -7.91 -10.10 26.93
CA PRO A 476 -8.62 -10.06 28.21
C PRO A 476 -9.46 -8.78 28.41
N LYS A 477 -10.52 -8.86 29.23
CA LYS A 477 -11.49 -7.77 29.40
C LYS A 477 -10.89 -6.54 30.08
N GLU A 478 -9.93 -6.72 30.97
CA GLU A 478 -9.22 -5.69 31.71
C GLU A 478 -8.38 -4.75 30.82
N PHE A 479 -8.05 -5.18 29.61
CA PHE A 479 -7.36 -4.37 28.61
C PHE A 479 -8.30 -3.71 27.61
N LYS A 480 -9.62 -3.99 27.69
CA LYS A 480 -10.61 -3.39 26.80
C LYS A 480 -11.08 -2.06 27.36
N VAL A 481 -11.02 -1.01 26.54
CA VAL A 481 -11.57 0.30 26.91
C VAL A 481 -13.09 0.29 26.83
N SER A 482 -13.75 1.05 27.70
CA SER A 482 -15.21 1.24 27.66
C SER A 482 -15.65 2.31 26.66
N CYS A 483 -14.77 3.25 26.34
CA CYS A 483 -14.97 4.31 25.37
C CYS A 483 -13.69 4.54 24.54
N PHE A 484 -13.86 4.90 23.27
CA PHE A 484 -12.76 5.16 22.34
C PHE A 484 -12.59 6.66 22.10
N PRO A 485 -11.40 7.14 21.71
CA PRO A 485 -11.24 8.50 21.23
C PRO A 485 -12.17 8.80 20.03
N HIS A 486 -12.81 9.97 20.02
CA HIS A 486 -13.73 10.40 18.95
C HIS A 486 -13.17 10.27 17.52
N TYR A 487 -11.87 10.47 17.30
CA TYR A 487 -11.25 10.33 15.98
C TYR A 487 -11.26 8.88 15.43
N MET A 488 -11.56 7.89 16.28
CA MET A 488 -11.70 6.48 15.89
C MET A 488 -13.10 6.14 15.35
N GLY A 489 -14.07 7.06 15.40
CA GLY A 489 -15.39 6.88 14.79
C GLY A 489 -16.26 5.78 15.41
N LYS A 490 -15.99 5.37 16.66
CA LYS A 490 -16.78 4.35 17.37
C LYS A 490 -17.97 5.00 18.11
N ASN A 491 -19.07 4.26 18.25
CA ASN A 491 -20.32 4.74 18.88
C ASN A 491 -20.12 5.35 20.27
N ASN A 492 -19.41 4.64 21.17
CA ASN A 492 -19.10 5.14 22.51
C ASN A 492 -17.73 5.83 22.47
N SER A 493 -17.72 7.16 22.44
CA SER A 493 -16.48 7.93 22.33
C SER A 493 -16.35 9.13 23.26
N TYR A 494 -15.10 9.59 23.45
CA TYR A 494 -14.76 10.79 24.21
C TYR A 494 -13.98 11.82 23.37
N PRO A 495 -14.11 13.13 23.65
CA PRO A 495 -13.32 14.16 23.01
C PRO A 495 -11.86 14.08 23.51
N SER A 496 -10.97 13.60 22.64
CA SER A 496 -9.55 13.44 22.94
C SER A 496 -8.82 14.76 22.69
N THR A 497 -7.93 15.10 23.62
CA THR A 497 -7.05 16.27 23.56
C THR A 497 -5.63 15.91 23.15
N SER A 498 -5.37 14.66 22.74
CA SER A 498 -4.06 14.28 22.20
C SER A 498 -3.85 14.90 20.83
N ILE A 499 -2.61 14.87 20.33
CA ILE A 499 -2.32 15.20 18.93
C ILE A 499 -3.22 14.49 17.90
N LEU A 500 -3.64 13.24 18.14
CA LEU A 500 -4.51 12.53 17.19
C LEU A 500 -5.92 13.13 17.16
N GLY A 501 -6.44 13.52 18.33
CA GLY A 501 -7.67 14.30 18.45
C GLY A 501 -7.54 15.67 17.81
N SER A 502 -6.44 16.38 18.07
CA SER A 502 -6.15 17.71 17.52
C SER A 502 -6.09 17.68 15.99
N ILE A 503 -5.40 16.71 15.39
CA ILE A 503 -5.35 16.51 13.94
C ILE A 503 -6.76 16.31 13.38
N TYR A 504 -7.54 15.41 13.99
CA TYR A 504 -8.90 15.08 13.53
C TYR A 504 -9.83 16.31 13.58
N ASN A 505 -9.83 17.03 14.71
CA ASN A 505 -10.64 18.23 14.90
C ASN A 505 -10.24 19.34 13.93
N ARG A 506 -8.92 19.58 13.77
CA ARG A 506 -8.41 20.58 12.85
C ARG A 506 -8.85 20.30 11.41
N VAL A 507 -8.84 19.05 10.94
CA VAL A 507 -9.33 18.71 9.59
C VAL A 507 -10.84 18.93 9.47
N ASN A 508 -11.61 18.69 10.53
CA ASN A 508 -13.06 18.92 10.52
C ASN A 508 -13.44 20.40 10.51
N GLU A 509 -12.73 21.24 11.26
CA GLU A 509 -12.94 22.70 11.28
C GLU A 509 -12.76 23.33 9.90
N HIS A 510 -11.88 22.77 9.07
CA HIS A 510 -11.60 23.27 7.72
C HIS A 510 -12.48 22.68 6.62
N GLN A 511 -13.45 21.83 6.97
CA GLN A 511 -14.44 21.41 5.98
C GLN A 511 -15.38 22.57 5.69
N THR A 512 -15.02 23.40 4.73
CA THR A 512 -15.97 24.35 4.14
C THR A 512 -16.99 23.58 3.31
N GLU A 513 -18.27 23.67 3.67
CA GLU A 513 -19.35 23.27 2.77
C GLU A 513 -19.28 24.13 1.51
N ASP A 514 -18.82 23.56 0.40
CA ASP A 514 -18.84 24.28 -0.87
C ASP A 514 -20.27 24.39 -1.40
N ARG A 515 -20.90 25.55 -1.14
CA ARG A 515 -22.25 25.88 -1.60
C ARG A 515 -22.37 25.99 -3.13
N SER A 516 -21.25 26.06 -3.87
CA SER A 516 -21.22 26.17 -5.34
C SER A 516 -21.55 24.86 -6.07
N LEU A 517 -21.64 23.72 -5.37
CA LEU A 517 -21.96 22.42 -5.98
C LEU A 517 -23.43 22.27 -6.46
N LYS A 518 -24.24 23.32 -6.34
CA LYS A 518 -25.67 23.31 -6.68
C LYS A 518 -25.99 23.95 -8.03
N GLU A 519 -25.13 24.81 -8.56
CA GLU A 519 -25.37 25.51 -9.82
C GLU A 519 -24.61 24.82 -10.96
N VAL A 520 -25.34 24.45 -12.02
CA VAL A 520 -24.79 23.83 -13.23
C VAL A 520 -24.68 24.90 -14.30
N GLU A 521 -23.45 25.23 -14.68
CA GLU A 521 -23.13 26.23 -15.70
C GLU A 521 -22.41 25.58 -16.88
N LYS A 522 -22.76 26.02 -18.09
CA LYS A 522 -22.05 25.62 -19.30
C LYS A 522 -20.80 26.49 -19.47
N LEU A 523 -19.73 25.91 -19.99
CA LEU A 523 -18.54 26.67 -20.37
C LEU A 523 -18.89 27.64 -21.50
N PRO A 524 -18.55 28.94 -21.39
CA PRO A 524 -18.86 29.92 -22.42
C PRO A 524 -18.33 29.53 -23.82
N ILE A 525 -17.16 28.90 -23.87
CA ILE A 525 -16.52 28.47 -25.12
C ILE A 525 -17.26 27.34 -25.85
N PHE A 526 -18.11 26.59 -25.13
CA PHE A 526 -18.99 25.59 -25.71
C PHE A 526 -20.38 26.16 -26.01
N ASP A 527 -20.84 27.19 -25.28
CA ASP A 527 -22.20 27.73 -25.49
C ASP A 527 -22.36 28.58 -26.78
N ILE A 528 -21.25 29.05 -27.36
CA ILE A 528 -21.27 29.98 -28.52
C ILE A 528 -21.34 29.27 -29.88
N LYS A 529 -20.95 27.99 -29.97
CA LYS A 529 -20.87 27.27 -31.24
C LYS A 529 -22.17 26.53 -31.55
N GLU A 530 -22.70 26.71 -32.76
CA GLU A 530 -23.86 25.95 -33.23
C GLU A 530 -23.51 24.46 -33.37
N VAL A 531 -24.30 23.62 -32.70
CA VAL A 531 -24.21 22.15 -32.80
C VAL A 531 -25.24 21.67 -33.84
N PRO A 532 -24.88 20.75 -34.74
CA PRO A 532 -25.86 20.18 -35.68
C PRO A 532 -27.05 19.54 -34.94
N GLY A 533 -28.28 19.94 -35.29
CA GLY A 533 -29.51 19.44 -34.67
C GLY A 533 -29.63 17.91 -34.70
N THR A 534 -29.18 17.29 -35.79
CA THR A 534 -29.13 15.82 -35.93
C THR A 534 -28.28 15.14 -34.86
N CYS A 535 -27.18 15.79 -34.43
CA CYS A 535 -26.34 15.27 -33.35
C CYS A 535 -27.02 15.43 -31.98
N LEU A 536 -27.74 16.54 -31.76
CA LEU A 536 -28.51 16.77 -30.53
C LEU A 536 -29.61 15.73 -30.37
N ASP A 537 -30.42 15.51 -31.42
CA ASP A 537 -31.52 14.53 -31.40
C ASP A 537 -30.99 13.11 -31.10
N LYS A 538 -29.92 12.71 -31.80
CA LYS A 538 -29.24 11.42 -31.60
C LYS A 538 -28.79 11.25 -30.15
N TRP A 539 -28.09 12.23 -29.59
CA TRP A 539 -27.53 12.12 -28.25
C TRP A 539 -28.56 12.34 -27.13
N GLU A 540 -29.66 13.03 -27.38
CA GLU A 540 -30.77 13.10 -26.42
C GLU A 540 -31.44 11.72 -26.25
N GLU A 541 -31.65 10.98 -27.35
CA GLU A 541 -32.17 9.61 -27.30
C GLU A 541 -31.17 8.66 -26.61
N LEU A 542 -29.90 8.67 -27.05
CA LEU A 542 -28.85 7.83 -26.46
C LEU A 542 -28.64 8.13 -24.97
N HIS A 543 -28.70 9.40 -24.56
CA HIS A 543 -28.58 9.77 -23.15
C HIS A 543 -29.78 9.25 -22.32
N ARG A 544 -30.99 9.17 -22.90
CA ARG A 544 -32.13 8.55 -22.23
C ARG A 544 -31.91 7.05 -22.01
N HIS A 545 -31.41 6.34 -23.03
CA HIS A 545 -31.04 4.93 -22.90
C HIS A 545 -29.93 4.73 -21.88
N TYR A 546 -28.89 5.55 -21.93
CA TYR A 546 -27.78 5.53 -20.98
C TYR A 546 -28.29 5.64 -19.54
N ARG A 547 -29.17 6.59 -19.25
CA ARG A 547 -29.70 6.78 -17.89
C ARG A 547 -30.47 5.56 -17.40
N SER A 548 -31.25 4.91 -18.26
CA SER A 548 -31.95 3.66 -17.92
C SER A 548 -30.96 2.51 -17.67
N GLU A 549 -30.01 2.31 -18.57
CA GLU A 549 -29.00 1.24 -18.47
C GLU A 549 -28.09 1.43 -17.26
N MET A 550 -27.64 2.66 -16.99
CA MET A 550 -26.84 3.00 -15.83
C MET A 550 -27.64 2.85 -14.53
N ALA A 551 -28.93 3.22 -14.51
CA ALA A 551 -29.77 2.97 -13.35
C ALA A 551 -29.90 1.48 -13.04
N SER A 552 -30.08 0.63 -14.07
CA SER A 552 -30.10 -0.83 -13.90
C SER A 552 -28.75 -1.38 -13.45
N ALA A 553 -27.64 -0.88 -13.99
CA ALA A 553 -26.30 -1.33 -13.61
C ALA A 553 -25.96 -1.03 -12.14
N LEU A 554 -26.59 -0.01 -11.54
CA LEU A 554 -26.37 0.41 -10.17
C LEU A 554 -27.31 -0.24 -9.15
N GLN A 555 -28.23 -1.13 -9.58
CA GLN A 555 -29.22 -1.80 -8.71
C GLN A 555 -28.68 -3.02 -7.95
N ASP A 556 -27.48 -3.50 -8.25
CA ASP A 556 -26.87 -4.63 -7.52
C ASP A 556 -26.69 -4.27 -6.02
N ASP A 557 -26.45 -5.23 -5.15
CA ASP A 557 -26.06 -4.94 -3.76
C ASP A 557 -24.53 -4.84 -3.65
N ASP A 558 -23.80 -5.57 -4.48
CA ASP A 558 -22.34 -5.63 -4.47
C ASP A 558 -21.68 -4.40 -5.14
N LYS A 559 -20.73 -3.77 -4.44
CA LYS A 559 -20.08 -2.51 -4.87
C LYS A 559 -19.19 -2.71 -6.11
N GLU A 560 -18.52 -3.85 -6.18
CA GLU A 560 -17.63 -4.21 -7.27
C GLU A 560 -18.40 -4.53 -8.55
N SER A 561 -19.43 -5.37 -8.44
CA SER A 561 -20.32 -5.71 -9.54
C SER A 561 -21.00 -4.46 -10.12
N LYS A 562 -21.34 -3.46 -9.28
CA LYS A 562 -21.80 -2.14 -9.73
C LYS A 562 -20.76 -1.42 -10.59
N ASN A 563 -19.51 -1.34 -10.12
CA ASN A 563 -18.45 -0.63 -10.81
C ASN A 563 -18.16 -1.26 -12.17
N GLN A 564 -18.04 -2.59 -12.24
CA GLN A 564 -17.81 -3.31 -13.49
C GLN A 564 -18.98 -3.13 -14.47
N SER A 565 -20.22 -3.26 -13.99
CA SER A 565 -21.42 -3.07 -14.81
C SER A 565 -21.54 -1.64 -15.32
N ALA A 566 -21.26 -0.64 -14.48
CA ALA A 566 -21.24 0.76 -14.87
C ALA A 566 -20.15 1.04 -15.92
N GLU A 567 -18.97 0.44 -15.78
CA GLU A 567 -17.88 0.61 -16.75
C GLU A 567 -18.23 0.00 -18.12
N VAL A 568 -18.92 -1.15 -18.14
CA VAL A 568 -19.44 -1.77 -19.37
C VAL A 568 -20.42 -0.83 -20.09
N VAL A 569 -21.31 -0.18 -19.34
CA VAL A 569 -22.24 0.83 -19.90
C VAL A 569 -21.46 2.01 -20.49
N ILE A 570 -20.51 2.59 -19.77
CA ILE A 570 -19.69 3.71 -20.28
C ILE A 570 -18.92 3.30 -21.54
N ARG A 571 -18.33 2.11 -21.56
CA ARG A 571 -17.57 1.57 -22.71
C ARG A 571 -18.45 1.40 -23.94
N LYS A 572 -19.72 1.00 -23.78
CA LYS A 572 -20.69 0.94 -24.87
C LYS A 572 -20.88 2.30 -25.54
N TYR A 573 -21.12 3.37 -24.76
CA TYR A 573 -21.32 4.71 -25.33
C TYR A 573 -20.03 5.32 -25.88
N LYS A 574 -18.86 5.00 -25.32
CA LYS A 574 -17.57 5.33 -25.96
C LYS A 574 -17.43 4.70 -27.34
N LYS A 575 -17.79 3.42 -27.50
CA LYS A 575 -17.78 2.76 -28.82
C LYS A 575 -18.76 3.37 -29.81
N ILE A 576 -19.91 3.86 -29.35
CA ILE A 576 -20.87 4.57 -30.22
C ILE A 576 -20.29 5.91 -30.69
N LEU A 577 -19.59 6.64 -29.81
CA LEU A 577 -18.97 7.93 -30.16
C LEU A 577 -17.71 7.76 -31.01
N TYR A 578 -16.82 6.83 -30.68
CA TYR A 578 -15.49 6.74 -31.29
C TYR A 578 -15.34 5.61 -32.32
N GLU A 579 -16.29 4.67 -32.41
CA GLU A 579 -16.10 3.39 -33.12
C GLU A 579 -14.84 2.61 -32.65
N ALA A 580 -14.37 2.93 -31.44
CA ALA A 580 -13.18 2.41 -30.81
C ALA A 580 -13.36 2.44 -29.28
N ASP A 581 -12.41 1.86 -28.54
CA ASP A 581 -12.44 1.89 -27.07
C ASP A 581 -12.12 3.29 -26.52
N ASP A 582 -11.36 4.11 -27.27
CA ASP A 582 -10.97 5.47 -26.87
C ASP A 582 -10.80 6.42 -28.07
N PHE A 583 -10.64 7.71 -27.78
CA PHE A 583 -10.55 8.78 -28.80
C PHE A 583 -9.35 8.61 -29.74
N GLU A 584 -8.17 8.26 -29.21
CA GLU A 584 -6.92 8.13 -29.95
C GLU A 584 -6.92 6.95 -30.93
N ASP A 585 -7.74 5.93 -30.65
CA ASP A 585 -7.88 4.73 -31.48
C ASP A 585 -8.94 4.91 -32.58
N SER A 586 -9.68 6.03 -32.56
CA SER A 586 -10.76 6.28 -33.50
C SER A 586 -10.24 6.56 -34.92
N ARG A 587 -10.91 5.95 -35.91
CA ARG A 587 -10.69 6.24 -37.34
C ARG A 587 -11.69 7.25 -37.90
N ARG A 588 -12.64 7.69 -37.10
CA ARG A 588 -13.68 8.63 -37.55
C ARG A 588 -13.08 10.02 -37.80
N PRO A 589 -13.66 10.81 -38.72
CA PRO A 589 -13.26 12.20 -38.90
C PRO A 589 -13.38 12.99 -37.59
N THR A 590 -12.32 13.69 -37.20
CA THR A 590 -12.25 14.38 -35.90
C THR A 590 -13.34 15.46 -35.75
N ASP A 591 -13.70 16.15 -36.83
CA ASP A 591 -14.75 17.16 -36.79
C ASP A 591 -16.14 16.56 -36.53
N GLU A 592 -16.42 15.33 -37.00
CA GLU A 592 -17.66 14.63 -36.66
C GLU A 592 -17.69 14.23 -35.19
N ILE A 593 -16.58 13.69 -34.67
CA ILE A 593 -16.45 13.35 -33.24
C ILE A 593 -16.66 14.61 -32.40
N PHE A 594 -16.10 15.76 -32.79
CA PHE A 594 -16.25 17.01 -32.06
C PHE A 594 -17.69 17.52 -32.06
N ASN A 595 -18.40 17.44 -33.19
CA ASN A 595 -19.81 17.81 -33.26
C ASN A 595 -20.66 16.93 -32.32
N GLU A 596 -20.41 15.62 -32.30
CA GLU A 596 -21.10 14.70 -31.40
C GLU A 596 -20.73 14.89 -29.92
N ALA A 597 -19.45 15.06 -29.61
CA ALA A 597 -18.97 15.34 -28.26
C ALA A 597 -19.60 16.63 -27.70
N HIS A 598 -19.67 17.66 -28.54
CA HIS A 598 -20.29 18.94 -28.19
C HIS A 598 -21.81 18.78 -27.98
N ALA A 599 -22.50 17.99 -28.82
CA ALA A 599 -23.91 17.62 -28.59
C ALA A 599 -24.11 16.91 -27.24
N ILE A 600 -23.27 15.93 -26.91
CA ILE A 600 -23.31 15.22 -25.61
C ILE A 600 -23.19 16.23 -24.47
N TYR A 601 -22.25 17.18 -24.56
CA TYR A 601 -22.07 18.22 -23.55
C TYR A 601 -23.35 19.02 -23.33
N HIS A 602 -23.98 19.54 -24.39
CA HIS A 602 -25.23 20.28 -24.27
C HIS A 602 -26.37 19.45 -23.66
N VAL A 603 -26.61 18.24 -24.18
CA VAL A 603 -27.65 17.33 -23.69
C VAL A 603 -27.48 17.03 -22.20
N CYS A 604 -26.24 16.77 -21.75
CA CYS A 604 -25.96 16.46 -20.35
C CYS A 604 -26.14 17.67 -19.44
N TYR A 605 -25.63 18.84 -19.83
CA TYR A 605 -25.70 20.04 -18.99
C TYR A 605 -27.12 20.58 -18.90
N ASP A 606 -27.90 20.52 -19.98
CA ASP A 606 -29.31 20.91 -19.96
C ASP A 606 -30.15 19.92 -19.13
N HIS A 607 -29.81 18.63 -19.17
CA HIS A 607 -30.41 17.67 -18.24
C HIS A 607 -30.03 17.96 -16.79
N ALA A 608 -28.74 18.16 -16.50
CA ALA A 608 -28.21 18.44 -15.17
C ALA A 608 -28.82 19.71 -14.55
N ARG A 609 -29.00 20.77 -15.34
CA ARG A 609 -29.72 21.99 -14.94
C ARG A 609 -31.18 21.70 -14.59
N ARG A 610 -31.90 20.91 -15.41
CA ARG A 610 -33.30 20.55 -15.15
C ARG A 610 -33.49 19.77 -13.86
N VAL A 611 -32.56 18.86 -13.54
CA VAL A 611 -32.66 18.01 -12.33
C VAL A 611 -31.95 18.58 -11.11
N GLY A 612 -31.20 19.69 -11.26
CA GLY A 612 -30.43 20.31 -10.17
C GLY A 612 -29.29 19.43 -9.65
N SER A 613 -28.61 18.68 -10.53
CA SER A 613 -27.55 17.75 -10.13
C SER A 613 -26.34 17.83 -11.06
N VAL A 614 -25.24 18.39 -10.54
CA VAL A 614 -23.93 18.43 -11.23
C VAL A 614 -23.41 17.02 -11.55
N LYS A 615 -23.76 16.01 -10.73
CA LYS A 615 -23.39 14.61 -10.98
C LYS A 615 -23.89 14.12 -12.34
N SER A 616 -25.01 14.66 -12.82
CA SER A 616 -25.59 14.31 -14.12
C SER A 616 -24.75 14.78 -15.31
N CYS A 617 -23.78 15.68 -15.12
CA CYS A 617 -22.80 16.03 -16.15
C CYS A 617 -21.77 14.92 -16.41
N SER A 618 -21.71 13.90 -15.56
CA SER A 618 -20.70 12.84 -15.64
C SER A 618 -20.66 12.10 -16.98
N PHE A 619 -21.81 11.90 -17.62
CA PHE A 619 -21.86 11.20 -18.92
C PHE A 619 -21.02 11.92 -19.97
N ALA A 620 -21.11 13.25 -20.05
CA ALA A 620 -20.35 14.04 -21.01
C ALA A 620 -18.85 13.85 -20.85
N TRP A 621 -18.35 13.92 -19.62
CA TRP A 621 -16.91 13.83 -19.37
C TRP A 621 -16.38 12.39 -19.37
N LYS A 622 -17.17 11.41 -18.89
CA LYS A 622 -16.75 10.00 -18.92
C LYS A 622 -16.74 9.42 -20.33
N VAL A 623 -17.66 9.82 -21.20
CA VAL A 623 -17.75 9.32 -22.59
C VAL A 623 -16.96 10.20 -23.56
N ALA A 624 -17.22 11.50 -23.54
CA ALA A 624 -16.67 12.45 -24.50
C ALA A 624 -15.48 13.27 -23.97
N GLY A 625 -15.00 13.02 -22.74
CA GLY A 625 -14.03 13.89 -22.05
C GLY A 625 -12.78 14.21 -22.84
N LYS A 626 -12.15 13.22 -23.49
CA LYS A 626 -10.97 13.46 -24.34
C LYS A 626 -11.32 14.34 -25.54
N ALA A 627 -12.36 14.01 -26.29
CA ALA A 627 -12.81 14.82 -27.41
C ALA A 627 -13.18 16.25 -27.00
N LEU A 628 -13.83 16.43 -25.85
CA LEU A 628 -14.16 17.74 -25.27
C LEU A 628 -12.90 18.54 -24.89
N CYS A 629 -11.90 17.88 -24.28
CA CYS A 629 -10.63 18.50 -23.95
C CYS A 629 -9.87 18.96 -25.20
N HIS A 630 -9.80 18.11 -26.24
CA HIS A 630 -9.21 18.48 -27.52
C HIS A 630 -9.98 19.60 -28.24
N LEU A 631 -11.31 19.58 -28.19
CA LEU A 631 -12.17 20.64 -28.74
C LEU A 631 -11.94 21.96 -28.01
N HIS A 632 -11.81 21.94 -26.68
CA HIS A 632 -11.49 23.12 -25.88
C HIS A 632 -10.14 23.72 -26.28
N ALA A 633 -9.08 22.91 -26.37
CA ALA A 633 -7.75 23.35 -26.79
C ALA A 633 -7.76 23.91 -28.22
N LYS A 634 -8.47 23.24 -29.16
CA LYS A 634 -8.67 23.71 -30.55
C LYS A 634 -9.34 25.08 -30.57
N ASN A 635 -10.36 25.30 -29.74
CA ASN A 635 -11.09 26.57 -29.68
C ASN A 635 -10.27 27.71 -29.07
N LYS A 636 -9.32 27.41 -28.18
CA LYS A 636 -8.36 28.38 -27.63
C LYS A 636 -7.10 28.57 -28.48
N ASN A 637 -6.96 27.82 -29.57
CA ASN A 637 -5.77 27.82 -30.42
C ASN A 637 -4.48 27.43 -29.66
N GLU A 638 -4.62 26.56 -28.65
CA GLU A 638 -3.52 26.09 -27.81
C GLU A 638 -2.89 24.80 -28.38
N ARG A 639 -1.57 24.64 -28.19
CA ARG A 639 -0.87 23.42 -28.53
C ARG A 639 -0.82 22.49 -27.31
N CYS A 640 -1.27 21.25 -27.49
CA CYS A 640 -1.14 20.23 -26.46
C CYS A 640 0.23 19.53 -26.57
N PHE A 641 0.88 19.26 -25.45
CA PHE A 641 2.07 18.43 -25.36
C PHE A 641 1.90 17.40 -24.24
N THR A 642 2.49 16.22 -24.41
CA THR A 642 2.39 15.13 -23.43
C THR A 642 3.58 15.20 -22.48
N MET A 643 3.32 15.12 -21.17
CA MET A 643 4.34 15.00 -20.14
C MET A 643 4.26 13.61 -19.50
N VAL A 644 5.42 12.99 -19.24
CA VAL A 644 5.48 11.70 -18.54
C VAL A 644 5.22 11.93 -17.05
N SER A 645 4.43 11.06 -16.40
CA SER A 645 4.03 11.24 -15.00
C SER A 645 5.22 11.40 -14.03
N SER A 646 6.36 10.76 -14.29
CA SER A 646 7.56 10.94 -13.45
C SER A 646 8.05 12.39 -13.43
N VAL A 647 8.02 13.07 -14.59
CA VAL A 647 8.41 14.48 -14.71
C VAL A 647 7.36 15.38 -14.04
N LEU A 648 6.08 15.06 -14.21
CA LEU A 648 5.01 15.80 -13.57
C LEU A 648 5.13 15.77 -12.04
N ASN A 649 5.45 14.60 -11.48
CA ASN A 649 5.64 14.42 -10.04
C ASN A 649 6.87 15.17 -9.48
N GLU A 650 7.87 15.47 -10.30
CA GLU A 650 9.00 16.32 -9.90
C GLU A 650 8.62 17.82 -9.89
N ILE A 651 7.62 18.22 -10.68
CA ILE A 651 7.14 19.61 -10.78
C ILE A 651 6.10 19.93 -9.69
N LEU A 652 5.22 18.98 -9.39
CA LEU A 652 4.13 19.12 -8.42
C LEU A 652 4.63 19.14 -6.97
#